data_AF-A0A536WRH7-F1
#
_entry.id   AF-A0A536WRH7-F1
#
_cell.length_a   1.000
_cell.length_b   1.000
_cell.length_c   1.000
_cell.angle_alpha   90.00
_cell.angle_beta   90.00
_cell.angle_gamma   90.00
#
_symmetry.space_group_name_H-M   'P 1'
#
loop_
_entity.id
_entity.type
_entity.pdbx_description
1 polymer ?
#
loop_
_entity_poly.entity_id
_entity_poly.type
_entity_poly.pdbx_seq_one_letter_code
_entity_poly.pdbx_strand_id
1 'polypeptide(L)'
;MRAWTVDADDIRVADDFDESLLHRTPEIDGFLRSDRDDKFIVIGTKGFGKTLLLKAKRVLYQREGRAVCLPAGALLDKPIGDKIFSRELLAFFVVSPLPWSKIWLTAISLATLKHIGALGELKVGAGLTSLIADDQLHGVIDHFVRLLDFTPRELQRCGTDTDGHLVPRLRAVTSPVAMFIDGVDEYFNKHVEGFPSHPSVTGELSPNVWHFAQLGLVEVAYQLRRINHHVKVFAAVRKEAYARLAKTTVMSQQYRGSAVDIAYSPQSLREIFVNNIRLLKSDVMANPERLRTDPLEAFLGRTKVIDAYTREEEDVFDYICRHTLLRPRDLMTIGDRLAALRPEERRNELRLKEVVHQAAAEIAHEYLAEIAPHVGELELERLLPLLPGHVLTRAEVERVFLEHSVATGGEEKHVFSALYRVGLLGCVHHDRVRGEWAQRFLRPGEATLETNGMLPSATHYLVHPVLSDVIGRINPAYLQRFDRVNIVGYGRPWREIDSAVSAVSTHSFCVLKADVYGFGGLMHARADGPVRQALEDAVRRWSRGAAVAQTAAGDSILIAHDDPVVLAQTARHIMDEVYQVTGQPLLRVALHYGEVQMQPSVGDSSPMVVGGDAILCATRVEPHVSPGQIWATEEFRQELAQKPSLWRTTHVMTPEGNERFNVKKEGRSEPDLWVRLYRIEF
;
A
#
# COMPACT_ATOMS: atom_id res chain seq x y z
N MET A 1 -18.74 17.29 -7.14
CA MET A 1 -18.07 16.00 -7.43
C MET A 1 -18.53 14.92 -6.44
N ARG A 2 -18.50 13.63 -6.82
CA ARG A 2 -18.94 12.51 -5.96
C ARG A 2 -17.77 11.96 -5.15
N ALA A 3 -18.05 11.35 -3.99
CA ALA A 3 -17.03 10.60 -3.24
C ALA A 3 -16.39 9.52 -4.13
N TRP A 4 -15.11 9.24 -3.90
CA TRP A 4 -14.32 8.20 -4.57
C TRP A 4 -14.14 8.37 -6.08
N THR A 5 -14.19 9.61 -6.58
CA THR A 5 -13.96 9.87 -8.01
C THR A 5 -12.50 9.56 -8.37
N VAL A 6 -12.30 8.57 -9.25
CA VAL A 6 -10.98 8.07 -9.66
C VAL A 6 -10.34 8.95 -10.74
N ASP A 7 -11.17 9.49 -11.65
CA ASP A 7 -10.72 10.32 -12.77
C ASP A 7 -11.16 11.78 -12.59
N ALA A 8 -10.19 12.69 -12.60
CA ALA A 8 -10.46 14.11 -12.50
C ALA A 8 -11.18 14.65 -13.76
N ASP A 9 -11.21 13.92 -14.87
CA ASP A 9 -11.95 14.28 -16.09
C ASP A 9 -13.47 14.28 -15.95
N ASP A 10 -13.99 13.68 -14.90
CA ASP A 10 -15.40 13.81 -14.53
C ASP A 10 -15.77 15.24 -14.09
N ILE A 11 -14.80 16.07 -13.69
CA ILE A 11 -15.02 17.51 -13.47
C ILE A 11 -14.94 18.25 -14.81
N ARG A 12 -16.10 18.58 -15.39
CA ARG A 12 -16.16 19.20 -16.71
C ARG A 12 -16.21 20.73 -16.65
N VAL A 13 -16.93 21.28 -15.68
CA VAL A 13 -17.10 22.73 -15.53
C VAL A 13 -16.70 23.22 -14.14
N ALA A 14 -16.49 24.52 -14.00
CA ALA A 14 -16.05 25.15 -12.75
C ALA A 14 -17.05 24.95 -11.59
N ASP A 15 -18.34 24.82 -11.90
CA ASP A 15 -19.40 24.62 -10.91
C ASP A 15 -19.40 23.21 -10.31
N ASP A 16 -18.79 22.23 -11.00
CA ASP A 16 -18.67 20.86 -10.51
C ASP A 16 -17.54 20.70 -9.46
N PHE A 17 -16.66 21.70 -9.36
CA PHE A 17 -15.47 21.70 -8.53
C PHE A 17 -15.77 22.15 -7.10
N ASP A 18 -15.52 21.25 -6.15
CA ASP A 18 -15.62 21.49 -4.72
C ASP A 18 -14.22 21.58 -4.10
N GLU A 19 -13.90 22.71 -3.45
CA GLU A 19 -12.60 22.94 -2.83
C GLU A 19 -12.34 22.04 -1.61
N SER A 20 -13.39 21.52 -0.97
CA SER A 20 -13.27 20.64 0.21
C SER A 20 -12.65 19.28 -0.09
N LEU A 21 -12.62 18.90 -1.37
CA LEU A 21 -12.03 17.65 -1.85
C LEU A 21 -10.51 17.68 -1.97
N LEU A 22 -9.94 18.88 -2.11
CA LEU A 22 -8.52 19.02 -2.29
C LEU A 22 -7.82 19.03 -0.94
N HIS A 23 -7.10 17.95 -0.63
CA HIS A 23 -6.17 17.97 0.48
C HIS A 23 -5.00 18.89 0.17
N ARG A 24 -4.91 20.02 0.88
CA ARG A 24 -3.89 21.04 0.63
C ARG A 24 -2.64 20.77 1.46
N THR A 25 -1.57 20.34 0.80
CA THR A 25 -0.22 20.36 1.38
C THR A 25 0.37 21.76 1.25
N PRO A 26 1.44 22.12 1.98
CA PRO A 26 2.09 23.43 1.83
C PRO A 26 2.50 23.75 0.38
N GLU A 27 2.91 22.76 -0.40
CA GLU A 27 3.27 22.90 -1.81
C GLU A 27 2.05 23.16 -2.70
N ILE A 28 0.95 22.43 -2.45
CA ILE A 28 -0.34 22.62 -3.14
C ILE A 28 -0.91 24.00 -2.82
N ASP A 29 -0.90 24.40 -1.55
CA ASP A 29 -1.30 25.74 -1.13
C ASP A 29 -0.46 26.79 -1.82
N GLY A 30 0.87 26.62 -1.81
CA GLY A 30 1.80 27.52 -2.51
C GLY A 30 1.49 27.68 -4.00
N PHE A 31 1.09 26.60 -4.67
CA PHE A 31 0.66 26.65 -6.07
C PHE A 31 -0.70 27.33 -6.25
N LEU A 32 -1.66 27.09 -5.34
CA LEU A 32 -3.00 27.66 -5.42
C LEU A 32 -3.09 29.10 -4.95
N ARG A 33 -2.09 29.60 -4.23
CA ARG A 33 -2.00 31.01 -3.85
C ARG A 33 -2.20 31.89 -5.07
N SER A 34 -3.19 32.75 -4.95
CA SER A 34 -3.59 33.58 -6.06
C SER A 34 -2.63 34.77 -6.18
N ASP A 35 -2.10 35.30 -5.08
CA ASP A 35 -1.08 36.37 -5.05
C ASP A 35 0.29 36.01 -5.64
N ARG A 36 0.54 34.73 -6.01
CA ARG A 36 1.83 34.26 -6.51
C ARG A 36 1.70 33.33 -7.71
N ASP A 37 2.45 33.67 -8.75
CA ASP A 37 2.49 32.93 -10.03
C ASP A 37 3.91 32.44 -10.34
N ASP A 38 4.70 32.18 -9.29
CA ASP A 38 6.05 31.65 -9.42
C ASP A 38 6.09 30.15 -9.66
N LYS A 39 5.04 29.45 -9.26
CA LYS A 39 4.82 28.03 -9.54
C LYS A 39 3.77 27.86 -10.63
N PHE A 40 4.15 27.24 -11.74
CA PHE A 40 3.25 27.07 -12.90
C PHE A 40 3.38 25.70 -13.60
N ILE A 41 4.38 24.90 -13.24
CA ILE A 41 4.48 23.50 -13.72
C ILE A 41 4.09 22.55 -12.59
N VAL A 42 3.10 21.70 -12.83
CA VAL A 42 2.67 20.64 -11.93
C VAL A 42 3.35 19.33 -12.32
N ILE A 43 4.13 18.77 -11.41
CA ILE A 43 4.87 17.51 -11.62
C ILE A 43 4.24 16.42 -10.76
N GLY A 44 4.08 15.24 -11.34
CA GLY A 44 3.64 14.06 -10.61
C GLY A 44 3.56 12.82 -11.50
N THR A 45 3.61 11.64 -10.90
CA THR A 45 3.32 10.38 -11.59
C THR A 45 1.80 10.24 -11.80
N LYS A 46 1.33 9.19 -12.52
CA LYS A 46 -0.11 8.97 -12.71
C LYS A 46 -0.78 8.71 -11.36
N GLY A 47 -2.00 9.23 -11.21
CA GLY A 47 -2.79 9.01 -10.00
C GLY A 47 -2.46 9.91 -8.81
N PHE A 48 -1.56 10.89 -8.95
CA PHE A 48 -1.25 11.89 -7.90
C PHE A 48 -2.10 13.17 -7.96
N GLY A 49 -3.02 13.29 -8.93
CA GLY A 49 -3.95 14.42 -9.00
C GLY A 49 -3.43 15.67 -9.71
N LYS A 50 -2.52 15.52 -10.69
CA LYS A 50 -2.04 16.65 -11.54
C LYS A 50 -3.19 17.42 -12.19
N THR A 51 -4.07 16.70 -12.89
CA THR A 51 -5.26 17.24 -13.56
C THR A 51 -6.18 17.94 -12.58
N LEU A 52 -6.42 17.35 -11.40
CA LEU A 52 -7.25 17.95 -10.35
C LEU A 52 -6.66 19.28 -9.87
N LEU A 53 -5.35 19.34 -9.63
CA LEU A 53 -4.66 20.54 -9.17
C LEU A 53 -4.67 21.66 -10.23
N LEU A 54 -4.48 21.32 -11.50
CA LEU A 54 -4.61 22.28 -12.60
C LEU A 54 -6.03 22.83 -12.71
N LYS A 55 -7.06 21.97 -12.62
CA LYS A 55 -8.46 22.39 -12.61
C LYS A 55 -8.75 23.32 -11.42
N ALA A 56 -8.23 23.01 -10.24
CA ALA A 56 -8.37 23.88 -9.06
C ALA A 56 -7.79 25.28 -9.31
N LYS A 57 -6.56 25.38 -9.84
CA LYS A 57 -5.94 26.67 -10.18
C LYS A 57 -6.72 27.42 -11.26
N ARG A 58 -7.23 26.70 -12.27
CA ARG A 58 -8.09 27.25 -13.32
C ARG A 58 -9.35 27.89 -12.75
N VAL A 59 -10.09 27.14 -11.96
CA VAL A 59 -11.35 27.59 -11.36
C VAL A 59 -11.10 28.82 -10.50
N LEU A 60 -10.01 28.83 -9.73
CA LEU A 60 -9.61 29.99 -8.94
C LEU A 60 -9.35 31.23 -9.81
N TYR A 61 -8.63 31.09 -10.93
CA TYR A 61 -8.35 32.22 -11.84
C TYR A 61 -9.62 32.78 -12.47
N GLN A 62 -10.55 31.91 -12.84
CA GLN A 62 -11.83 32.29 -13.42
C GLN A 62 -12.71 33.01 -12.40
N ARG A 63 -12.83 32.48 -11.18
CA ARG A 63 -13.65 33.08 -10.10
C ARG A 63 -13.12 34.44 -9.66
N GLU A 64 -11.80 34.61 -9.57
CA GLU A 64 -11.17 35.87 -9.17
C GLU A 64 -11.00 36.87 -10.33
N GLY A 65 -11.39 36.50 -11.57
CA GLY A 65 -11.30 37.40 -12.73
C GLY A 65 -9.87 37.83 -13.07
N ARG A 66 -8.85 37.03 -12.72
CA ARG A 66 -7.43 37.44 -12.79
C ARG A 66 -6.86 37.50 -14.19
N ALA A 67 -7.34 36.63 -15.07
CA ALA A 67 -6.87 36.51 -16.43
C ALA A 67 -7.98 35.92 -17.29
N VAL A 68 -7.98 36.30 -18.56
CA VAL A 68 -8.76 35.56 -19.53
C VAL A 68 -8.13 34.18 -19.72
N CYS A 69 -8.98 33.19 -19.84
CA CYS A 69 -8.66 31.84 -19.44
C CYS A 69 -8.85 30.94 -20.66
N LEU A 70 -7.76 30.35 -21.18
CA LEU A 70 -7.75 29.43 -22.33
C LEU A 70 -7.62 27.96 -21.88
N PRO A 71 -8.29 27.00 -22.54
CA PRO A 71 -9.21 27.19 -23.67
C PRO A 71 -10.55 27.80 -23.21
N ALA A 72 -11.32 28.37 -24.14
CA ALA A 72 -12.68 28.83 -23.84
C ALA A 72 -13.66 27.63 -23.86
N GLY A 73 -14.51 27.50 -22.84
CA GLY A 73 -15.53 26.44 -22.78
C GLY A 73 -15.10 25.11 -22.16
N ALA A 74 -13.81 24.94 -21.84
CA ALA A 74 -13.30 23.80 -21.05
C ALA A 74 -12.35 24.27 -19.94
N LEU A 75 -12.12 23.42 -18.94
CA LEU A 75 -11.19 23.73 -17.85
C LEU A 75 -9.72 23.58 -18.27
N LEU A 76 -9.40 22.58 -19.09
CA LEU A 76 -8.04 22.26 -19.52
C LEU A 76 -7.99 22.09 -21.04
N ASP A 77 -6.87 22.44 -21.62
CA ASP A 77 -6.51 22.15 -23.01
C ASP A 77 -5.84 20.79 -23.08
N LYS A 78 -6.48 19.82 -23.74
CA LYS A 78 -5.99 18.44 -23.84
C LYS A 78 -6.03 17.93 -25.28
N PRO A 79 -4.96 17.29 -25.76
CA PRO A 79 -4.95 16.63 -27.06
C PRO A 79 -5.77 15.33 -27.04
N ILE A 80 -6.28 14.92 -28.20
CA ILE A 80 -7.07 13.70 -28.38
C ILE A 80 -6.36 12.76 -29.36
N GLY A 81 -6.30 11.47 -29.01
CA GLY A 81 -5.70 10.41 -29.82
C GLY A 81 -4.22 10.20 -29.53
N ASP A 82 -3.53 9.55 -30.46
CA ASP A 82 -2.07 9.34 -30.38
C ASP A 82 -1.40 9.86 -31.64
N LYS A 83 -0.31 10.62 -31.48
CA LYS A 83 0.53 11.02 -32.61
C LYS A 83 1.61 9.98 -32.85
N ILE A 84 1.73 9.55 -34.11
CA ILE A 84 2.88 8.80 -34.62
C ILE A 84 3.49 9.62 -35.77
N PHE A 85 4.82 9.59 -35.88
CA PHE A 85 5.56 10.36 -36.87
C PHE A 85 6.06 9.50 -38.03
N SER A 86 6.19 10.15 -39.19
CA SER A 86 7.01 9.62 -40.28
C SER A 86 8.49 9.57 -39.84
N ARG A 87 9.30 8.75 -40.51
CA ARG A 87 10.75 8.64 -40.24
C ARG A 87 11.48 9.99 -40.27
N GLU A 88 11.12 10.85 -41.22
CA GLU A 88 11.72 12.19 -41.36
C GLU A 88 11.39 13.08 -40.15
N LEU A 89 10.11 13.16 -39.76
CA LEU A 89 9.70 13.95 -38.59
C LEU A 89 10.23 13.37 -37.29
N LEU A 90 10.28 12.05 -37.17
CA LEU A 90 10.86 11.40 -36.01
C LEU A 90 12.33 11.79 -35.86
N ALA A 91 13.12 11.68 -36.94
CA ALA A 91 14.53 12.09 -36.93
C ALA A 91 14.72 13.55 -36.53
N PHE A 92 13.77 14.43 -36.86
CA PHE A 92 13.78 15.82 -36.43
C PHE A 92 13.50 15.99 -34.92
N PHE A 93 12.54 15.25 -34.37
CA PHE A 93 12.09 15.43 -32.99
C PHE A 93 12.88 14.67 -31.92
N VAL A 94 13.56 13.58 -32.26
CA VAL A 94 14.24 12.70 -31.29
C VAL A 94 15.63 13.18 -30.87
N VAL A 95 16.14 14.24 -31.51
CA VAL A 95 17.53 14.71 -31.31
C VAL A 95 17.65 15.58 -30.06
N SER A 96 16.67 16.43 -29.77
CA SER A 96 16.73 17.37 -28.63
C SER A 96 15.35 17.95 -28.29
N PRO A 97 15.19 18.63 -27.13
CA PRO A 97 13.97 19.36 -26.80
C PRO A 97 13.75 20.65 -27.60
N LEU A 98 14.77 21.18 -28.31
CA LEU A 98 14.69 22.49 -28.96
C LEU A 98 13.58 22.62 -30.02
N PRO A 99 13.37 21.65 -30.94
CA PRO A 99 12.25 21.70 -31.87
C PRO A 99 10.89 21.75 -31.18
N TRP A 100 10.74 21.01 -30.08
CA TRP A 100 9.52 21.00 -29.27
C TRP A 100 9.27 22.36 -28.64
N SER A 101 10.30 23.01 -28.10
CA SER A 101 10.21 24.37 -27.55
C SER A 101 9.76 25.38 -28.62
N LYS A 102 10.19 25.24 -29.89
CA LYS A 102 9.73 26.13 -30.97
C LYS A 102 8.27 25.90 -31.35
N ILE A 103 7.81 24.64 -31.35
CA ILE A 103 6.40 24.33 -31.61
C ILE A 103 5.52 24.86 -30.48
N TRP A 104 5.87 24.60 -29.22
CA TRP A 104 5.13 25.12 -28.07
C TRP A 104 5.07 26.63 -28.05
N LEU A 105 6.21 27.32 -28.31
CA LEU A 105 6.23 28.77 -28.38
C LEU A 105 5.31 29.28 -29.49
N THR A 106 5.33 28.67 -30.66
CA THR A 106 4.47 29.05 -31.79
C THR A 106 2.99 28.84 -31.46
N ALA A 107 2.62 27.67 -30.92
CA ALA A 107 1.25 27.33 -30.56
C ALA A 107 0.69 28.27 -29.48
N ILE A 108 1.46 28.52 -28.41
CA ILE A 108 1.07 29.42 -27.32
C ILE A 108 0.94 30.87 -27.83
N SER A 109 1.88 31.29 -28.69
CA SER A 109 1.84 32.64 -29.28
C SER A 109 0.60 32.83 -30.15
N LEU A 110 0.30 31.87 -31.02
CA LEU A 110 -0.86 31.92 -31.90
C LEU A 110 -2.16 31.94 -31.10
N ALA A 111 -2.36 31.00 -30.17
CA ALA A 111 -3.57 30.95 -29.35
C ALA A 111 -3.79 32.24 -28.55
N THR A 112 -2.73 32.78 -27.94
CA THR A 112 -2.80 34.03 -27.17
C THR A 112 -3.14 35.22 -28.06
N LEU A 113 -2.39 35.42 -29.15
CA LEU A 113 -2.54 36.59 -30.02
C LEU A 113 -3.86 36.54 -30.80
N LYS A 114 -4.31 35.35 -31.19
CA LYS A 114 -5.61 35.16 -31.84
C LYS A 114 -6.74 35.51 -30.91
N HIS A 115 -6.69 35.03 -29.67
CA HIS A 115 -7.71 35.31 -28.66
C HIS A 115 -7.88 36.81 -28.39
N ILE A 116 -6.78 37.58 -28.38
CA ILE A 116 -6.83 39.04 -28.16
C ILE A 116 -6.96 39.86 -29.45
N GLY A 117 -7.08 39.22 -30.62
CA GLY A 117 -7.20 39.91 -31.91
C GLY A 117 -5.93 40.64 -32.39
N ALA A 118 -4.74 40.24 -31.94
CA ALA A 118 -3.47 40.93 -32.21
C ALA A 118 -2.66 40.37 -33.41
N LEU A 119 -3.27 39.52 -34.24
CA LEU A 119 -2.64 38.90 -35.42
C LEU A 119 -2.81 39.70 -36.72
N GLY A 120 -3.49 40.84 -36.69
CA GLY A 120 -3.70 41.68 -37.86
C GLY A 120 -2.39 42.12 -38.54
N GLU A 121 -2.39 42.07 -39.87
CA GLU A 121 -1.35 42.63 -40.77
C GLU A 121 0.04 41.98 -40.66
N LEU A 122 0.13 40.75 -40.13
CA LEU A 122 1.38 40.00 -40.06
C LEU A 122 1.81 39.49 -41.45
N LYS A 123 3.07 39.76 -41.83
CA LYS A 123 3.72 39.20 -43.02
C LYS A 123 4.54 37.98 -42.61
N VAL A 124 3.94 36.80 -42.72
CA VAL A 124 4.52 35.52 -42.30
C VAL A 124 4.43 34.48 -43.43
N GLY A 125 5.16 33.38 -43.30
CA GLY A 125 5.14 32.29 -44.26
C GLY A 125 3.78 31.61 -44.35
N ALA A 126 3.55 30.92 -45.48
CA ALA A 126 2.25 30.30 -45.81
C ALA A 126 1.70 29.35 -44.73
N GLY A 127 2.58 28.58 -44.07
CA GLY A 127 2.16 27.69 -42.98
C GLY A 127 1.56 28.44 -41.79
N LEU A 128 2.21 29.51 -41.34
CA LEU A 128 1.71 30.31 -40.22
C LEU A 128 0.48 31.15 -40.62
N THR A 129 0.45 31.66 -41.86
CA THR A 129 -0.75 32.31 -42.43
C THR A 129 -1.96 31.38 -42.41
N SER A 130 -1.79 30.10 -42.76
CA SER A 130 -2.86 29.10 -42.70
C SER A 130 -3.41 28.91 -41.28
N LEU A 131 -2.51 28.79 -40.29
CA LEU A 131 -2.91 28.64 -38.88
C LEU A 131 -3.61 29.88 -38.32
N ILE A 132 -3.18 31.08 -38.73
CA ILE A 132 -3.83 32.34 -38.35
C ILE A 132 -5.25 32.40 -38.92
N ALA A 133 -5.44 32.00 -40.18
CA ALA A 133 -6.71 32.11 -40.90
C ALA A 133 -7.74 31.03 -40.54
N ASP A 134 -7.32 29.90 -39.96
CA ASP A 134 -8.24 28.80 -39.60
C ASP A 134 -9.02 29.14 -38.32
N ASP A 135 -10.22 29.69 -38.46
CA ASP A 135 -11.11 30.07 -37.34
C ASP A 135 -11.47 28.91 -36.38
N GLN A 136 -11.22 27.65 -36.74
CA GLN A 136 -11.50 26.52 -35.84
C GLN A 136 -10.45 26.34 -34.75
N LEU A 137 -9.25 26.89 -34.93
CA LEU A 137 -8.15 26.76 -33.97
C LEU A 137 -8.27 27.81 -32.87
N HIS A 138 -8.65 27.39 -31.66
CA HIS A 138 -8.90 28.29 -30.53
C HIS A 138 -7.91 28.06 -29.37
N GLY A 139 -7.60 26.80 -29.08
CA GLY A 139 -6.70 26.39 -28.00
C GLY A 139 -5.24 26.39 -28.39
N VAL A 140 -4.36 26.30 -27.38
CA VAL A 140 -2.93 26.02 -27.59
C VAL A 140 -2.78 24.65 -28.24
N ILE A 141 -3.52 23.65 -27.78
CA ILE A 141 -3.43 22.28 -28.29
C ILE A 141 -3.89 22.19 -29.75
N ASP A 142 -4.92 22.92 -30.17
CA ASP A 142 -5.38 22.96 -31.56
C ASP A 142 -4.23 23.34 -32.50
N HIS A 143 -3.52 24.43 -32.17
CA HIS A 143 -2.37 24.90 -32.93
C HIS A 143 -1.18 23.95 -32.81
N PHE A 144 -0.93 23.39 -31.62
CA PHE A 144 0.13 22.42 -31.39
C PHE A 144 -0.03 21.19 -32.28
N VAL A 145 -1.21 20.55 -32.27
CA VAL A 145 -1.50 19.36 -33.07
C VAL A 145 -1.33 19.63 -34.56
N ARG A 146 -1.85 20.77 -35.06
CA ARG A 146 -1.68 21.16 -36.47
C ARG A 146 -0.22 21.38 -36.88
N LEU A 147 0.59 21.97 -36.00
CA LEU A 147 2.02 22.14 -36.27
C LEU A 147 2.75 20.80 -36.41
N LEU A 148 2.31 19.74 -35.70
CA LEU A 148 2.91 18.42 -35.81
C LEU A 148 2.67 17.71 -37.16
N ASP A 149 1.82 18.27 -38.03
CA ASP A 149 1.61 17.80 -39.40
C ASP A 149 2.56 18.47 -40.41
N PHE A 150 3.28 19.52 -40.02
CA PHE A 150 4.18 20.26 -40.90
C PHE A 150 5.48 19.50 -41.12
N THR A 151 6.09 19.68 -42.30
CA THR A 151 7.43 19.17 -42.60
C THR A 151 8.50 19.89 -41.75
N PRO A 152 9.70 19.29 -41.55
CA PRO A 152 10.77 19.95 -40.80
C PRO A 152 11.13 21.34 -41.31
N ARG A 153 11.09 21.55 -42.64
CA ARG A 153 11.37 22.84 -43.28
C ARG A 153 10.30 23.88 -42.95
N GLU A 154 9.03 23.49 -42.95
CA GLU A 154 7.91 24.36 -42.58
C GLU A 154 7.97 24.72 -41.10
N LEU A 155 8.30 23.75 -40.23
CA LEU A 155 8.50 23.98 -38.80
C LEU A 155 9.62 24.97 -38.51
N GLN A 156 10.76 24.85 -39.19
CA GLN A 156 11.87 25.81 -39.07
C GLN A 156 11.48 27.23 -39.52
N ARG A 157 10.72 27.33 -40.62
CA ARG A 157 10.19 28.62 -41.10
C ARG A 157 9.20 29.22 -40.10
N CYS A 158 8.26 28.44 -39.58
CA CYS A 158 7.32 28.88 -38.55
C CYS A 158 8.06 29.32 -37.29
N GLY A 159 9.11 28.61 -36.86
CA GLY A 159 9.94 29.04 -35.73
C GLY A 159 10.61 30.39 -35.96
N THR A 160 11.10 30.65 -37.17
CA THR A 160 11.70 31.94 -37.56
C THR A 160 10.66 33.05 -37.55
N ASP A 161 9.48 32.80 -38.13
CA ASP A 161 8.37 33.75 -38.13
C ASP A 161 7.86 34.04 -36.71
N THR A 162 7.82 33.02 -35.85
CA THR A 162 7.46 33.17 -34.44
C THR A 162 8.43 34.10 -33.72
N ASP A 163 9.73 33.90 -33.87
CA ASP A 163 10.74 34.75 -33.24
C ASP A 163 10.70 36.20 -33.77
N GLY A 164 10.53 36.36 -35.09
CA GLY A 164 10.56 37.66 -35.76
C GLY A 164 9.26 38.47 -35.68
N HIS A 165 8.11 37.81 -35.56
CA HIS A 165 6.80 38.45 -35.68
C HIS A 165 5.87 38.20 -34.49
N LEU A 166 5.73 36.95 -34.02
CA LEU A 166 4.80 36.64 -32.94
C LEU A 166 5.33 37.05 -31.56
N VAL A 167 6.59 36.74 -31.24
CA VAL A 167 7.20 37.08 -29.95
C VAL A 167 7.21 38.59 -29.67
N PRO A 168 7.54 39.49 -30.64
CA PRO A 168 7.38 40.92 -30.44
C PRO A 168 5.96 41.36 -30.08
N ARG A 169 4.94 40.73 -30.69
CA ARG A 169 3.53 41.01 -30.38
C ARG A 169 3.16 40.49 -28.99
N LEU A 170 3.66 39.32 -28.60
CA LEU A 170 3.46 38.79 -27.24
C LEU A 170 4.02 39.73 -26.16
N ARG A 171 5.16 40.39 -26.41
CA ARG A 171 5.72 41.38 -25.47
C ARG A 171 4.82 42.59 -25.27
N ALA A 172 3.97 42.91 -26.26
CA ALA A 172 3.04 44.04 -26.22
C ALA A 172 1.69 43.70 -25.55
N VAL A 173 1.48 42.44 -25.13
CA VAL A 173 0.25 42.02 -24.45
C VAL A 173 0.16 42.70 -23.07
N THR A 174 -0.93 43.42 -22.83
CA THR A 174 -1.18 44.15 -21.57
C THR A 174 -2.27 43.51 -20.71
N SER A 175 -3.15 42.71 -21.31
CA SER A 175 -4.20 41.99 -20.58
C SER A 175 -3.72 40.59 -20.18
N PRO A 176 -3.87 40.18 -18.91
CA PRO A 176 -3.49 38.83 -18.49
C PRO A 176 -4.25 37.73 -19.23
N VAL A 177 -3.52 36.77 -19.77
CA VAL A 177 -4.05 35.55 -20.40
C VAL A 177 -3.41 34.34 -19.75
N ALA A 178 -4.23 33.40 -19.28
CA ALA A 178 -3.80 32.17 -18.62
C ALA A 178 -4.24 30.92 -19.40
N MET A 179 -3.27 30.06 -19.72
CA MET A 179 -3.47 28.81 -20.44
C MET A 179 -3.22 27.63 -19.50
N PHE A 180 -4.04 26.59 -19.61
CA PHE A 180 -3.99 25.41 -18.74
C PHE A 180 -3.89 24.16 -19.60
N ILE A 181 -2.69 23.57 -19.67
CA ILE A 181 -2.35 22.50 -20.61
C ILE A 181 -2.14 21.19 -19.84
N ASP A 182 -2.78 20.11 -20.28
CA ASP A 182 -2.68 18.79 -19.65
C ASP A 182 -2.68 17.67 -20.71
N GLY A 183 -2.34 16.44 -20.32
CA GLY A 183 -2.44 15.25 -21.18
C GLY A 183 -1.41 15.14 -22.31
N VAL A 184 -0.32 15.91 -22.27
CA VAL A 184 0.77 15.83 -23.27
C VAL A 184 1.45 14.46 -23.23
N ASP A 185 1.59 13.87 -22.04
CA ASP A 185 2.15 12.53 -21.87
C ASP A 185 1.26 11.46 -22.51
N GLU A 186 -0.06 11.57 -22.35
CA GLU A 186 -1.03 10.62 -22.89
C GLU A 186 -1.06 10.65 -24.43
N TYR A 187 -0.93 11.83 -25.05
CA TYR A 187 -0.92 11.98 -26.51
C TYR A 187 0.23 11.29 -27.25
N PHE A 188 1.34 11.09 -26.55
CA PHE A 188 2.53 10.42 -27.09
C PHE A 188 2.76 9.05 -26.43
N ASN A 189 1.76 8.46 -25.79
CA ASN A 189 1.93 7.23 -25.02
C ASN A 189 2.42 6.05 -25.88
N LYS A 190 1.97 5.97 -27.14
CA LYS A 190 2.48 4.98 -28.13
C LYS A 190 4.00 5.02 -28.32
N HIS A 191 4.63 6.18 -28.15
CA HIS A 191 6.09 6.32 -28.30
C HIS A 191 6.89 5.69 -27.16
N VAL A 192 6.24 5.33 -26.05
CA VAL A 192 6.86 4.58 -24.94
C VAL A 192 6.31 3.15 -24.84
N GLU A 193 5.07 2.88 -25.24
CA GLU A 193 4.46 1.55 -25.22
C GLU A 193 5.12 0.55 -26.19
N GLY A 194 5.60 1.03 -27.34
CA GLY A 194 6.28 0.18 -28.32
C GLY A 194 7.78 0.06 -28.07
N PHE A 195 8.23 -0.97 -27.34
CA PHE A 195 9.60 -1.46 -27.50
C PHE A 195 9.72 -2.30 -28.81
N PRO A 196 10.89 -2.36 -29.44
CA PRO A 196 11.05 -2.58 -30.88
C PRO A 196 11.08 -4.08 -31.22
N SER A 197 10.02 -4.82 -30.94
CA SER A 197 9.96 -6.24 -31.31
C SER A 197 9.38 -6.46 -32.72
N HIS A 198 8.64 -5.48 -33.26
CA HIS A 198 8.13 -5.56 -34.64
C HIS A 198 8.10 -4.17 -35.31
N PRO A 199 8.46 -4.05 -36.60
CA PRO A 199 8.18 -2.84 -37.37
C PRO A 199 6.67 -2.65 -37.37
N SER A 200 6.19 -1.66 -36.61
CA SER A 200 4.76 -1.38 -36.57
C SER A 200 4.31 -1.01 -37.99
N VAL A 201 3.17 -1.54 -38.41
CA VAL A 201 2.50 -1.15 -39.66
C VAL A 201 2.13 0.34 -39.67
N THR A 202 2.31 1.03 -38.54
CA THR A 202 1.82 2.38 -38.21
C THR A 202 2.90 3.48 -38.07
N GLY A 203 4.18 3.20 -38.33
CA GLY A 203 5.27 4.20 -38.31
C GLY A 203 6.39 3.89 -37.30
N GLU A 204 7.37 4.82 -37.17
CA GLU A 204 8.51 4.67 -36.27
C GLU A 204 8.23 5.30 -34.89
N LEU A 205 8.68 4.63 -33.83
CA LEU A 205 8.46 5.03 -32.43
C LEU A 205 9.79 5.35 -31.74
N SER A 206 9.75 6.25 -30.76
CA SER A 206 10.92 6.61 -29.97
C SER A 206 10.50 7.25 -28.65
N PRO A 207 10.97 6.73 -27.51
CA PRO A 207 10.68 7.32 -26.19
C PRO A 207 11.09 8.79 -26.09
N ASN A 208 12.09 9.24 -26.85
CA ASN A 208 12.54 10.63 -26.82
C ASN A 208 11.44 11.62 -27.21
N VAL A 209 10.50 11.23 -28.07
CA VAL A 209 9.32 12.06 -28.41
C VAL A 209 8.52 12.37 -27.14
N TRP A 210 8.15 11.35 -26.38
CA TRP A 210 7.36 11.48 -25.15
C TRP A 210 8.07 12.34 -24.10
N HIS A 211 9.39 12.22 -23.98
CA HIS A 211 10.18 12.99 -23.02
C HIS A 211 10.35 14.45 -23.48
N PHE A 212 10.82 14.67 -24.71
CA PHE A 212 11.18 16.00 -25.20
C PHE A 212 9.98 16.89 -25.48
N ALA A 213 8.82 16.33 -25.85
CA ALA A 213 7.59 17.09 -25.97
C ALA A 213 7.21 17.79 -24.66
N GLN A 214 7.31 17.08 -23.53
CA GLN A 214 7.01 17.62 -22.21
C GLN A 214 8.10 18.61 -21.73
N LEU A 215 9.38 18.30 -21.95
CA LEU A 215 10.48 19.20 -21.56
C LEU A 215 10.42 20.53 -22.34
N GLY A 216 10.08 20.49 -23.63
CA GLY A 216 9.93 21.71 -24.43
C GLY A 216 8.82 22.62 -23.91
N LEU A 217 7.72 22.05 -23.39
CA LEU A 217 6.65 22.82 -22.76
C LEU A 217 7.13 23.53 -21.49
N VAL A 218 7.89 22.83 -20.64
CA VAL A 218 8.49 23.40 -19.42
C VAL A 218 9.42 24.57 -19.77
N GLU A 219 10.28 24.40 -20.77
CA GLU A 219 11.19 25.46 -21.23
C GLU A 219 10.44 26.71 -21.70
N VAL A 220 9.42 26.52 -22.54
CA VAL A 220 8.64 27.63 -23.10
C VAL A 220 7.82 28.35 -22.04
N ALA A 221 7.15 27.62 -21.15
CA ALA A 221 6.40 28.21 -20.06
C ALA A 221 7.29 29.11 -19.18
N TYR A 222 8.52 28.66 -18.90
CA TYR A 222 9.50 29.46 -18.17
C TYR A 222 9.99 30.69 -18.96
N GLN A 223 10.29 30.52 -20.25
CA GLN A 223 10.74 31.62 -21.11
C GLN A 223 9.67 32.70 -21.26
N LEU A 224 8.42 32.32 -21.53
CA LEU A 224 7.30 33.24 -21.74
C LEU A 224 7.05 34.12 -20.52
N ARG A 225 7.14 33.57 -19.31
CA ARG A 225 7.02 34.36 -18.07
C ARG A 225 8.04 35.49 -17.98
N ARG A 226 9.25 35.29 -18.52
CA ARG A 226 10.31 36.32 -18.58
C ARG A 226 10.10 37.32 -19.72
N ILE A 227 9.45 36.89 -20.80
CA ILE A 227 9.12 37.72 -21.95
C ILE A 227 7.96 38.67 -21.61
N ASN A 228 6.90 38.14 -20.99
CA ASN A 228 5.76 38.93 -20.56
C ASN A 228 5.04 38.26 -19.37
N HIS A 229 4.98 38.98 -18.25
CA HIS A 229 4.32 38.51 -17.03
C HIS A 229 2.79 38.37 -17.15
N HIS A 230 2.16 38.95 -18.19
CA HIS A 230 0.73 38.78 -18.48
C HIS A 230 0.40 37.46 -19.17
N VAL A 231 1.39 36.78 -19.76
CA VAL A 231 1.19 35.49 -20.43
C VAL A 231 1.52 34.37 -19.43
N LYS A 232 0.50 33.69 -18.92
CA LYS A 232 0.62 32.64 -17.90
C LYS A 232 0.39 31.27 -18.53
N VAL A 233 1.33 30.34 -18.36
CA VAL A 233 1.20 28.97 -18.86
C VAL A 233 1.28 28.02 -17.67
N PHE A 234 0.15 27.43 -17.32
CA PHE A 234 0.05 26.37 -16.33
C PHE A 234 0.02 25.02 -17.04
N ALA A 235 0.92 24.11 -16.69
CA ALA A 235 1.02 22.83 -17.37
C ALA A 235 1.30 21.68 -16.40
N ALA A 236 0.80 20.49 -16.73
CA ALA A 236 1.10 19.25 -16.04
C ALA A 236 2.12 18.43 -16.82
N VAL A 237 3.10 17.85 -16.11
CA VAL A 237 4.17 17.04 -16.69
C VAL A 237 4.40 15.80 -15.83
N ARG A 238 4.74 14.70 -16.49
CA ARG A 238 5.13 13.46 -15.82
C ARG A 238 6.46 13.60 -15.10
N LYS A 239 6.53 13.08 -13.88
CA LYS A 239 7.74 13.12 -13.04
C LYS A 239 8.91 12.41 -13.72
N GLU A 240 8.63 11.33 -14.43
CA GLU A 240 9.57 10.52 -15.21
C GLU A 240 10.22 11.33 -16.34
N ALA A 241 9.41 12.11 -17.08
CA ALA A 241 9.92 13.02 -18.11
C ALA A 241 10.75 14.14 -17.48
N TYR A 242 10.22 14.77 -16.43
CA TYR A 242 10.87 15.88 -15.75
C TYR A 242 12.21 15.50 -15.11
N ALA A 243 12.37 14.26 -14.64
CA ALA A 243 13.61 13.77 -14.07
C ALA A 243 14.80 13.82 -15.05
N ARG A 244 14.56 13.77 -16.36
CA ARG A 244 15.60 13.90 -17.38
C ARG A 244 16.10 15.34 -17.59
N LEU A 245 15.40 16.33 -17.05
CA LEU A 245 15.72 17.74 -17.26
C LEU A 245 17.15 18.11 -16.84
N ALA A 246 17.65 17.53 -15.75
CA ALA A 246 19.02 17.79 -15.28
C ALA A 246 20.10 17.31 -16.26
N LYS A 247 19.76 16.38 -17.17
CA LYS A 247 20.66 15.87 -18.21
C LYS A 247 20.61 16.68 -19.49
N THR A 248 19.52 17.40 -19.72
CA THR A 248 19.28 18.12 -20.98
C THR A 248 19.60 19.62 -20.89
N THR A 249 19.66 20.19 -19.68
CA THR A 249 19.89 21.63 -19.51
C THR A 249 20.62 22.00 -18.22
N VAL A 250 21.41 23.08 -18.30
CA VAL A 250 22.05 23.72 -17.14
C VAL A 250 21.08 24.53 -16.28
N MET A 251 19.89 24.86 -16.80
CA MET A 251 18.86 25.66 -16.09
C MET A 251 17.96 24.84 -15.16
N SER A 252 18.28 23.57 -14.93
CA SER A 252 17.43 22.63 -14.18
C SER A 252 17.01 23.12 -12.79
N GLN A 253 17.89 23.82 -12.07
CA GLN A 253 17.59 24.43 -10.77
C GLN A 253 16.51 25.51 -10.85
N GLN A 254 16.54 26.35 -11.89
CA GLN A 254 15.56 27.43 -12.07
C GLN A 254 14.18 26.89 -12.43
N TYR A 255 14.15 25.86 -13.29
CA TYR A 255 12.91 25.18 -13.65
C TYR A 255 12.31 24.45 -12.44
N ARG A 256 13.13 23.83 -11.57
CA ARG A 256 12.66 23.25 -10.30
C ARG A 256 12.04 24.31 -9.38
N GLY A 257 12.65 25.49 -9.33
CA GLY A 257 12.10 26.65 -8.63
C GLY A 257 10.72 27.08 -9.13
N SER A 258 10.35 26.75 -10.37
CA SER A 258 9.09 27.12 -11.00
C SER A 258 8.03 26.02 -11.01
N ALA A 259 8.35 24.86 -10.45
CA ALA A 259 7.50 23.69 -10.43
C ALA A 259 7.02 23.33 -9.01
N VAL A 260 5.88 22.65 -8.95
CA VAL A 260 5.34 21.97 -7.77
C VAL A 260 5.41 20.46 -8.02
N ASP A 261 6.15 19.75 -7.19
CA ASP A 261 6.20 18.28 -7.19
C ASP A 261 5.16 17.76 -6.20
N ILE A 262 4.10 17.13 -6.71
CA ILE A 262 3.03 16.62 -5.87
C ILE A 262 3.52 15.37 -5.14
N ALA A 263 3.58 15.46 -3.81
CA ALA A 263 3.88 14.34 -2.94
C ALA A 263 2.96 14.35 -1.72
N TYR A 264 2.48 13.17 -1.34
CA TYR A 264 1.62 13.00 -0.16
C TYR A 264 2.33 12.16 0.89
N SER A 265 2.33 12.62 2.13
CA SER A 265 2.71 11.77 3.27
C SER A 265 1.62 10.72 3.55
N PRO A 266 1.91 9.63 4.28
CA PRO A 266 0.86 8.70 4.73
C PRO A 266 -0.28 9.41 5.49
N GLN A 267 0.04 10.43 6.28
CA GLN A 267 -0.99 11.24 6.95
C GLN A 267 -1.83 12.05 5.96
N SER A 268 -1.20 12.65 4.95
CA SER A 268 -1.93 13.35 3.88
C SER A 268 -2.86 12.41 3.12
N LEU A 269 -2.40 11.18 2.85
CA LEU A 269 -3.21 10.14 2.21
C LEU A 269 -4.39 9.71 3.10
N ARG A 270 -4.19 9.62 4.42
CA ARG A 270 -5.26 9.38 5.40
C ARG A 270 -6.32 10.47 5.32
N GLU A 271 -5.92 11.75 5.32
CA GLU A 271 -6.85 12.87 5.21
C GLU A 271 -7.62 12.86 3.87
N ILE A 272 -6.96 12.54 2.75
CA ILE A 272 -7.64 12.37 1.46
C ILE A 272 -8.73 11.29 1.53
N PHE A 273 -8.42 10.15 2.15
CA PHE A 273 -9.37 9.05 2.31
C PHE A 273 -10.54 9.45 3.23
N VAL A 274 -10.24 10.10 4.34
CA VAL A 274 -11.23 10.60 5.31
C VAL A 274 -12.13 11.68 4.70
N ASN A 275 -11.60 12.59 3.88
CA ASN A 275 -12.40 13.60 3.20
C ASN A 275 -13.41 12.98 2.24
N ASN A 276 -13.05 11.89 1.56
CA ASN A 276 -14.00 11.14 0.73
C ASN A 276 -15.10 10.48 1.57
N ILE A 277 -14.76 9.93 2.74
CA ILE A 277 -15.76 9.41 3.68
C ILE A 277 -16.73 10.51 4.10
N ARG A 278 -16.25 11.72 4.41
CA ARG A 278 -17.09 12.84 4.85
C ARG A 278 -18.11 13.29 3.79
N LEU A 279 -17.87 12.99 2.52
CA LEU A 279 -18.81 13.27 1.43
C LEU A 279 -19.89 12.20 1.24
N LEU A 280 -19.72 11.03 1.86
CA LEU A 280 -20.72 9.98 1.82
C LEU A 280 -21.92 10.34 2.68
N LYS A 281 -23.09 9.83 2.27
CA LYS A 281 -24.33 9.96 3.04
C LYS A 281 -24.30 9.05 4.28
N SER A 282 -25.14 9.35 5.27
CA SER A 282 -25.18 8.60 6.53
C SER A 282 -25.67 7.16 6.39
N ASP A 283 -26.49 6.86 5.37
CA ASP A 283 -27.08 5.54 5.11
C ASP A 283 -26.05 4.49 4.64
N VAL A 284 -24.91 4.92 4.10
CA VAL A 284 -23.82 4.02 3.71
C VAL A 284 -22.78 3.79 4.82
N MET A 285 -22.96 4.42 5.99
CA MET A 285 -22.05 4.30 7.12
C MET A 285 -22.35 3.06 7.97
N ALA A 286 -21.30 2.43 8.49
CA ALA A 286 -21.43 1.38 9.50
C ALA A 286 -21.90 1.96 10.84
N ASN A 287 -21.28 3.03 11.31
CA ASN A 287 -21.57 3.69 12.60
C ASN A 287 -21.79 5.20 12.36
N PRO A 288 -22.95 5.61 11.81
CA PRO A 288 -23.18 7.00 11.35
C PRO A 288 -22.90 8.06 12.42
N GLU A 289 -23.18 7.76 13.68
CA GLU A 289 -22.98 8.64 14.84
C GLU A 289 -21.51 9.00 15.08
N ARG A 290 -20.56 8.16 14.63
CA ARG A 290 -19.13 8.40 14.82
C ARG A 290 -18.51 9.28 13.74
N LEU A 291 -19.25 9.67 12.68
CA LEU A 291 -18.70 10.38 11.52
C LEU A 291 -17.95 11.67 11.87
N ARG A 292 -18.37 12.38 12.93
CA ARG A 292 -17.71 13.61 13.37
C ARG A 292 -16.43 13.37 14.16
N THR A 293 -16.36 12.29 14.93
CA THR A 293 -15.26 11.99 15.85
C THR A 293 -14.24 11.05 15.25
N ASP A 294 -14.71 10.00 14.56
CA ASP A 294 -13.91 8.98 13.89
C ASP A 294 -14.58 8.59 12.57
N PRO A 295 -14.25 9.28 11.47
CA PRO A 295 -14.79 8.95 10.15
C PRO A 295 -14.43 7.55 9.67
N LEU A 296 -13.25 7.03 10.02
CA LEU A 296 -12.83 5.68 9.60
C LEU A 296 -13.70 4.62 10.27
N GLU A 297 -13.92 4.75 11.58
CA GLU A 297 -14.81 3.85 12.29
C GLU A 297 -16.27 4.02 11.85
N ALA A 298 -16.70 5.24 11.57
CA ALA A 298 -18.04 5.48 11.03
C ALA A 298 -18.26 4.74 9.71
N PHE A 299 -17.25 4.74 8.84
CA PHE A 299 -17.33 4.11 7.53
C PHE A 299 -17.16 2.58 7.60
N LEU A 300 -16.12 2.10 8.28
CA LEU A 300 -15.69 0.69 8.28
C LEU A 300 -16.30 -0.13 9.43
N GLY A 301 -16.80 0.55 10.47
CA GLY A 301 -17.30 -0.07 11.71
C GLY A 301 -16.19 -0.56 12.65
N ARG A 302 -14.94 -0.18 12.39
CA ARG A 302 -13.74 -0.61 13.11
C ARG A 302 -12.58 0.35 12.88
N THR A 303 -11.63 0.36 13.81
CA THR A 303 -10.37 1.12 13.72
C THR A 303 -9.13 0.23 13.53
N LYS A 304 -9.27 -1.08 13.79
CA LYS A 304 -8.17 -2.05 13.74
C LYS A 304 -8.56 -3.34 13.00
N VAL A 305 -7.55 -4.07 12.54
CA VAL A 305 -7.62 -5.40 11.94
C VAL A 305 -6.51 -6.28 12.50
N ILE A 306 -6.70 -7.61 12.53
CA ILE A 306 -5.69 -8.55 13.04
C ILE A 306 -4.93 -9.14 11.87
N ASP A 307 -3.62 -8.94 11.74
CA ASP A 307 -2.86 -9.54 10.65
C ASP A 307 -2.93 -11.09 10.71
N ALA A 308 -3.18 -11.72 9.56
CA ALA A 308 -3.50 -13.14 9.51
C ALA A 308 -2.32 -14.05 9.88
N TYR A 309 -1.09 -13.55 9.75
CA TYR A 309 0.13 -14.33 9.88
C TYR A 309 0.89 -14.00 11.17
N THR A 310 1.05 -12.71 11.46
CA THR A 310 1.72 -12.22 12.67
C THR A 310 0.81 -12.19 13.90
N ARG A 311 -0.53 -12.21 13.70
CA ARG A 311 -1.57 -12.05 14.74
C ARG A 311 -1.56 -10.71 15.47
N GLU A 312 -0.79 -9.74 14.99
CA GLU A 312 -0.74 -8.40 15.56
C GLU A 312 -1.92 -7.54 15.13
N GLU A 313 -2.34 -6.64 16.00
CA GLU A 313 -3.31 -5.60 15.65
C GLU A 313 -2.64 -4.51 14.80
N GLU A 314 -3.25 -4.21 13.66
CA GLU A 314 -2.85 -3.15 12.73
C GLU A 314 -3.99 -2.12 12.65
N ASP A 315 -3.64 -0.82 12.58
CA ASP A 315 -4.62 0.22 12.25
C ASP A 315 -5.24 -0.04 10.86
N VAL A 316 -6.55 0.11 10.74
CA VAL A 316 -7.28 -0.28 9.52
C VAL A 316 -6.88 0.55 8.30
N PHE A 317 -6.53 1.83 8.47
CA PHE A 317 -6.05 2.65 7.37
C PHE A 317 -4.63 2.24 6.99
N ASP A 318 -3.76 1.93 7.95
CA ASP A 318 -2.41 1.44 7.65
C ASP A 318 -2.45 0.13 6.86
N TYR A 319 -3.38 -0.78 7.20
CA TYR A 319 -3.67 -2.00 6.44
C TYR A 319 -4.11 -1.69 5.01
N ILE A 320 -5.05 -0.75 4.81
CA ILE A 320 -5.48 -0.34 3.46
C ILE A 320 -4.32 0.28 2.69
N CYS A 321 -3.59 1.19 3.34
CA CYS A 321 -2.56 2.00 2.71
C CYS A 321 -1.37 1.16 2.22
N ARG A 322 -0.94 0.14 2.96
CA ARG A 322 0.14 -0.77 2.51
C ARG A 322 -0.23 -1.65 1.30
N HIS A 323 -1.52 -1.77 0.97
CA HIS A 323 -2.00 -2.43 -0.25
C HIS A 323 -2.13 -1.47 -1.44
N THR A 324 -1.63 -0.24 -1.30
CA THR A 324 -1.52 0.76 -2.38
C THR A 324 -0.06 1.07 -2.67
N LEU A 325 0.22 1.74 -3.79
CA LEU A 325 1.55 2.29 -4.08
C LEU A 325 1.72 3.72 -3.54
N LEU A 326 0.99 4.05 -2.47
CA LEU A 326 0.93 5.37 -1.85
C LEU A 326 0.44 6.47 -2.82
N ARG A 327 -0.52 6.12 -3.69
CA ARG A 327 -1.14 7.05 -4.65
C ARG A 327 -2.57 7.37 -4.23
N PRO A 328 -3.02 8.64 -4.32
CA PRO A 328 -4.42 8.98 -4.09
C PRO A 328 -5.40 8.15 -4.94
N ARG A 329 -5.07 7.91 -6.22
CA ARG A 329 -5.91 7.08 -7.12
C ARG A 329 -6.15 5.67 -6.57
N ASP A 330 -5.12 5.02 -6.04
CA ASP A 330 -5.23 3.66 -5.47
C ASP A 330 -6.21 3.65 -4.29
N LEU A 331 -6.17 4.69 -3.46
CA LEU A 331 -7.11 4.87 -2.35
C LEU A 331 -8.53 5.14 -2.82
N MET A 332 -8.72 5.85 -3.94
CA MET A 332 -10.06 6.04 -4.52
C MET A 332 -10.62 4.69 -4.98
N THR A 333 -9.81 3.86 -5.64
CA THR A 333 -10.20 2.51 -6.07
C THR A 333 -10.62 1.64 -4.89
N ILE A 334 -9.80 1.56 -3.83
CA ILE A 334 -10.14 0.75 -2.65
C ILE A 334 -11.38 1.33 -1.93
N GLY A 335 -11.43 2.66 -1.77
CA GLY A 335 -12.55 3.33 -1.10
C GLY A 335 -13.89 3.12 -1.80
N ASP A 336 -13.91 3.21 -3.14
CA ASP A 336 -15.10 2.91 -3.96
C ASP A 336 -15.56 1.46 -3.77
N ARG A 337 -14.64 0.49 -3.85
CA ARG A 337 -14.93 -0.94 -3.66
C ARG A 337 -15.48 -1.23 -2.26
N LEU A 338 -14.94 -0.58 -1.23
CA LEU A 338 -15.45 -0.69 0.13
C LEU A 338 -16.83 -0.02 0.27
N ALA A 339 -17.04 1.14 -0.35
CA ALA A 339 -18.31 1.86 -0.32
C ALA A 339 -19.44 1.08 -1.00
N ALA A 340 -19.12 0.26 -1.99
CA ALA A 340 -20.08 -0.63 -2.67
C ALA A 340 -20.57 -1.79 -1.78
N LEU A 341 -19.86 -2.15 -0.70
CA LEU A 341 -20.34 -3.13 0.28
C LEU A 341 -21.45 -2.56 1.14
N ARG A 342 -22.41 -3.41 1.55
CA ARG A 342 -23.37 -3.03 2.60
C ARG A 342 -22.62 -2.79 3.92
N PRO A 343 -23.12 -1.90 4.80
CA PRO A 343 -22.47 -1.62 6.08
C PRO A 343 -22.20 -2.87 6.93
N GLU A 344 -23.11 -3.86 6.92
CA GLU A 344 -22.97 -5.13 7.65
C GLU A 344 -21.83 -6.00 7.11
N GLU A 345 -21.69 -6.05 5.78
CA GLU A 345 -20.62 -6.79 5.10
C GLU A 345 -19.28 -6.13 5.33
N ARG A 346 -19.23 -4.79 5.31
CA ARG A 346 -18.01 -4.02 5.56
C ARG A 346 -17.51 -4.16 7.00
N ARG A 347 -18.42 -4.35 7.96
CA ARG A 347 -18.09 -4.67 9.36
C ARG A 347 -17.44 -6.05 9.51
N ASN A 348 -17.59 -6.97 8.56
CA ASN A 348 -16.92 -8.26 8.60
C ASN A 348 -15.44 -8.11 8.18
N GLU A 349 -14.52 -8.46 9.07
CA GLU A 349 -13.08 -8.29 8.82
C GLU A 349 -12.57 -9.06 7.61
N LEU A 350 -12.99 -10.32 7.48
CA LEU A 350 -12.58 -11.18 6.37
C LEU A 350 -13.06 -10.58 5.05
N ARG A 351 -14.31 -10.12 5.01
CA ARG A 351 -14.89 -9.52 3.80
C ARG A 351 -14.18 -8.21 3.41
N LEU A 352 -13.85 -7.38 4.39
CA LEU A 352 -13.05 -6.16 4.17
C LEU A 352 -11.69 -6.51 3.55
N LYS A 353 -10.98 -7.49 4.11
CA LYS A 353 -9.65 -7.92 3.64
C LYS A 353 -9.71 -8.50 2.22
N GLU A 354 -10.71 -9.32 1.92
CA GLU A 354 -10.94 -9.85 0.57
C GLU A 354 -11.09 -8.73 -0.47
N VAL A 355 -11.90 -7.71 -0.17
CA VAL A 355 -12.12 -6.58 -1.07
C VAL A 355 -10.86 -5.73 -1.23
N VAL A 356 -10.11 -5.51 -0.14
CA VAL A 356 -8.82 -4.79 -0.19
C VAL A 356 -7.82 -5.56 -1.05
N HIS A 357 -7.67 -6.88 -0.87
CA HIS A 357 -6.77 -7.71 -1.67
C HIS A 357 -7.17 -7.75 -3.15
N GLN A 358 -8.47 -7.86 -3.45
CA GLN A 358 -8.97 -7.83 -4.83
C GLN A 358 -8.66 -6.49 -5.50
N ALA A 359 -8.96 -5.37 -4.83
CA ALA A 359 -8.65 -4.04 -5.34
C ALA A 359 -7.13 -3.82 -5.49
N ALA A 360 -6.32 -4.33 -4.56
CA ALA A 360 -4.87 -4.29 -4.65
C ALA A 360 -4.34 -5.06 -5.87
N ALA A 361 -4.92 -6.22 -6.20
CA ALA A 361 -4.60 -6.95 -7.41
C ALA A 361 -4.94 -6.14 -8.67
N GLU A 362 -6.11 -5.48 -8.72
CA GLU A 362 -6.46 -4.57 -9.83
C GLU A 362 -5.43 -3.44 -9.98
N ILE A 363 -5.06 -2.79 -8.87
CA ILE A 363 -4.04 -1.74 -8.82
C ILE A 363 -2.69 -2.25 -9.34
N ALA A 364 -2.26 -3.47 -8.95
CA ALA A 364 -1.02 -4.06 -9.41
C ALA A 364 -1.00 -4.24 -10.93
N HIS A 365 -2.07 -4.80 -11.52
CA HIS A 365 -2.13 -5.01 -12.97
C HIS A 365 -2.14 -3.67 -13.72
N GLU A 366 -2.93 -2.69 -13.27
CA GLU A 366 -2.93 -1.35 -13.86
C GLU A 366 -1.55 -0.70 -13.78
N TYR A 367 -0.89 -0.81 -12.62
CA TYR A 367 0.44 -0.22 -12.44
C TYR A 367 1.49 -0.89 -13.30
N LEU A 368 1.50 -2.23 -13.36
CA LEU A 368 2.44 -3.00 -14.19
C LEU A 368 2.28 -2.64 -15.67
N ALA A 369 1.05 -2.53 -16.16
CA ALA A 369 0.78 -2.07 -17.53
C ALA A 369 1.28 -0.64 -17.75
N GLU A 370 1.10 0.26 -16.76
CA GLU A 370 1.57 1.65 -16.84
C GLU A 370 3.10 1.75 -16.92
N ILE A 371 3.84 0.93 -16.18
CA ILE A 371 5.31 1.02 -16.11
C ILE A 371 6.05 0.16 -17.12
N ALA A 372 5.41 -0.87 -17.70
CA ALA A 372 6.02 -1.76 -18.70
C ALA A 372 6.75 -1.00 -19.83
N PRO A 373 6.20 0.10 -20.39
CA PRO A 373 6.87 1.02 -21.34
C PRO A 373 8.22 1.59 -20.89
N HIS A 374 8.54 1.53 -19.60
CA HIS A 374 9.70 2.20 -19.02
C HIS A 374 10.71 1.23 -18.39
N VAL A 375 10.26 0.07 -17.93
CA VAL A 375 11.13 -0.96 -17.33
C VAL A 375 11.56 -2.04 -18.32
N GLY A 376 10.95 -2.10 -19.50
CA GLY A 376 11.18 -3.12 -20.52
C GLY A 376 10.45 -4.43 -20.19
N GLU A 377 10.62 -5.44 -21.05
CA GLU A 377 10.10 -6.78 -20.80
C GLU A 377 10.84 -7.41 -19.61
N LEU A 378 10.18 -7.40 -18.44
CA LEU A 378 10.70 -8.01 -17.21
C LEU A 378 10.33 -9.50 -17.09
N GLU A 379 9.62 -10.05 -18.08
CA GLU A 379 9.10 -11.43 -18.09
C GLU A 379 8.49 -11.84 -16.73
N LEU A 380 7.68 -10.96 -16.12
CA LEU A 380 7.15 -11.16 -14.77
C LEU A 380 6.36 -12.46 -14.63
N GLU A 381 5.70 -12.90 -15.70
CA GLU A 381 5.00 -14.19 -15.75
C GLU A 381 5.92 -15.39 -15.43
N ARG A 382 7.22 -15.26 -15.72
CA ARG A 382 8.25 -16.26 -15.38
C ARG A 382 8.91 -15.99 -14.04
N LEU A 383 9.06 -14.71 -13.64
CA LEU A 383 9.66 -14.36 -12.36
C LEU A 383 8.76 -14.68 -11.16
N LEU A 384 7.50 -14.26 -11.20
CA LEU A 384 6.59 -14.33 -10.06
C LEU A 384 6.39 -15.78 -9.54
N PRO A 385 6.31 -16.82 -10.40
CA PRO A 385 6.29 -18.22 -9.95
C PRO A 385 7.52 -18.68 -9.18
N LEU A 386 8.69 -18.04 -9.37
CA LEU A 386 9.94 -18.41 -8.71
C LEU A 386 10.09 -17.80 -7.31
N LEU A 387 9.25 -16.82 -6.96
CA LEU A 387 9.35 -16.11 -5.68
C LEU A 387 8.94 -17.04 -4.53
N PRO A 388 9.83 -17.36 -3.57
CA PRO A 388 9.52 -18.33 -2.53
C PRO A 388 8.62 -17.77 -1.42
N GLY A 389 8.51 -16.44 -1.28
CA GLY A 389 7.76 -15.75 -0.23
C GLY A 389 7.90 -14.24 -0.37
N HIS A 390 7.24 -13.47 0.52
CA HIS A 390 7.24 -12.01 0.43
C HIS A 390 8.45 -11.34 1.11
N VAL A 391 9.19 -12.07 1.95
CA VAL A 391 10.51 -11.68 2.45
C VAL A 391 11.55 -12.56 1.77
N LEU A 392 12.54 -11.94 1.15
CA LEU A 392 13.61 -12.61 0.41
C LEU A 392 14.95 -12.27 1.04
N THR A 393 15.76 -13.29 1.33
CA THR A 393 17.18 -13.07 1.66
C THR A 393 17.95 -12.69 0.39
N ARG A 394 19.12 -12.07 0.58
CA ARG A 394 20.02 -11.78 -0.55
C ARG A 394 20.36 -13.01 -1.39
N ALA A 395 20.65 -14.13 -0.76
CA ALA A 395 20.98 -15.38 -1.45
C ALA A 395 19.81 -15.89 -2.31
N GLU A 396 18.57 -15.67 -1.86
CA GLU A 396 17.38 -16.07 -2.62
C GLU A 396 17.12 -15.16 -3.81
N VAL A 397 17.34 -13.85 -3.65
CA VAL A 397 17.29 -12.91 -4.78
C VAL A 397 18.32 -13.29 -5.83
N GLU A 398 19.55 -13.59 -5.43
CA GLU A 398 20.63 -14.00 -6.35
C GLU A 398 20.29 -15.34 -7.03
N ARG A 399 19.75 -16.32 -6.30
CA ARG A 399 19.30 -17.61 -6.86
C ARG A 399 18.17 -17.43 -7.88
N VAL A 400 17.10 -16.72 -7.50
CA VAL A 400 15.95 -16.49 -8.37
C VAL A 400 16.36 -15.66 -9.59
N PHE A 401 17.24 -14.68 -9.43
CA PHE A 401 17.79 -13.90 -10.53
C PHE A 401 18.54 -14.81 -11.51
N LEU A 402 19.42 -15.69 -11.02
CA LEU A 402 20.16 -16.61 -11.88
C LEU A 402 19.23 -17.56 -12.65
N GLU A 403 18.24 -18.15 -11.97
CA GLU A 403 17.25 -19.05 -12.58
C GLU A 403 16.43 -18.34 -13.66
N HIS A 404 15.98 -17.13 -13.37
CA HIS A 404 15.28 -16.29 -14.33
C HIS A 404 16.18 -15.92 -15.52
N SER A 405 17.41 -15.45 -15.28
CA SER A 405 18.35 -15.08 -16.36
C SER A 405 18.70 -16.24 -17.28
N VAL A 406 18.80 -17.47 -16.75
CA VAL A 406 18.98 -18.67 -17.57
C VAL A 406 17.76 -18.91 -18.45
N ALA A 407 16.54 -18.76 -17.91
CA ALA A 407 15.30 -18.94 -18.65
C ALA A 407 15.07 -17.86 -19.73
N THR A 408 15.58 -16.64 -19.53
CA THR A 408 15.38 -15.49 -20.43
C THR A 408 16.57 -15.19 -21.35
N GLY A 409 17.57 -16.08 -21.43
CA GLY A 409 18.68 -15.94 -22.39
C GLY A 409 19.78 -14.93 -22.00
N GLY A 410 19.88 -14.55 -20.72
CA GLY A 410 21.10 -13.95 -20.15
C GLY A 410 21.32 -12.44 -20.33
N GLU A 411 20.31 -11.63 -20.66
CA GLU A 411 20.53 -10.18 -20.75
C GLU A 411 20.73 -9.48 -19.37
N GLU A 412 21.58 -8.44 -19.38
CA GLU A 412 22.11 -7.63 -18.27
C GLU A 412 21.06 -6.90 -17.39
N LYS A 413 19.76 -7.04 -17.64
CA LYS A 413 18.72 -6.31 -16.90
C LYS A 413 18.39 -7.05 -15.60
N HIS A 414 18.99 -6.61 -14.50
CA HIS A 414 18.68 -7.13 -13.18
C HIS A 414 17.20 -6.88 -12.80
N VAL A 415 16.33 -7.86 -13.00
CA VAL A 415 14.86 -7.73 -12.85
C VAL A 415 14.44 -7.17 -11.49
N PHE A 416 15.10 -7.59 -10.40
CA PHE A 416 14.85 -7.02 -9.06
C PHE A 416 15.26 -5.56 -8.93
N SER A 417 16.28 -5.09 -9.68
CA SER A 417 16.62 -3.66 -9.71
C SER A 417 15.50 -2.87 -10.37
N ALA A 418 14.87 -3.40 -11.42
CA ALA A 418 13.71 -2.77 -12.03
C ALA A 418 12.52 -2.73 -11.06
N LEU A 419 12.18 -3.85 -10.41
CA LEU A 419 11.12 -3.92 -9.40
C LEU A 419 11.36 -2.96 -8.23
N TYR A 420 12.61 -2.82 -7.78
CA TYR A 420 12.98 -1.86 -6.74
C TYR A 420 12.75 -0.42 -7.19
N ARG A 421 13.21 -0.03 -8.39
CA ARG A 421 13.04 1.33 -8.93
C ARG A 421 11.58 1.77 -9.05
N VAL A 422 10.68 0.83 -9.30
CA VAL A 422 9.24 1.10 -9.42
C VAL A 422 8.48 0.88 -8.11
N GLY A 423 9.17 0.57 -7.00
CA GLY A 423 8.54 0.43 -5.68
C GLY A 423 7.82 -0.89 -5.43
N LEU A 424 7.93 -1.86 -6.34
CA LEU A 424 7.35 -3.20 -6.18
C LEU A 424 8.24 -4.15 -5.38
N LEU A 425 9.51 -3.79 -5.20
CA LEU A 425 10.44 -4.41 -4.28
C LEU A 425 10.97 -3.35 -3.31
N GLY A 426 10.92 -3.65 -2.02
CA GLY A 426 11.53 -2.87 -0.95
C GLY A 426 12.78 -3.54 -0.41
N CYS A 427 13.46 -2.86 0.52
CA CYS A 427 14.59 -3.41 1.25
C CYS A 427 14.57 -3.00 2.70
N VAL A 428 15.23 -3.79 3.53
CA VAL A 428 15.53 -3.44 4.92
C VAL A 428 16.74 -2.51 4.95
N HIS A 429 16.60 -1.39 5.64
CA HIS A 429 17.67 -0.42 5.80
C HIS A 429 17.68 0.16 7.21
N HIS A 430 18.84 0.64 7.64
CA HIS A 430 18.98 1.31 8.91
C HIS A 430 18.60 2.79 8.76
N ASP A 431 17.47 3.19 9.36
CA ASP A 431 17.06 4.59 9.42
C ASP A 431 18.00 5.36 10.36
N ARG A 432 18.80 6.26 9.79
CA ARG A 432 19.78 7.04 10.56
C ARG A 432 19.14 8.09 11.47
N VAL A 433 17.90 8.50 11.19
CA VAL A 433 17.18 9.50 11.97
C VAL A 433 16.55 8.85 13.19
N ARG A 434 15.92 7.68 13.02
CA ARG A 434 15.28 6.93 14.11
C ARG A 434 16.26 6.02 14.87
N GLY A 435 17.38 5.64 14.26
CA GLY A 435 18.32 4.71 14.85
C GLY A 435 17.84 3.26 14.83
N GLU A 436 16.89 2.93 13.96
CA GLU A 436 16.20 1.63 13.93
C GLU A 436 16.24 1.03 12.52
N TRP A 437 16.15 -0.29 12.43
CA TRP A 437 15.93 -0.97 11.15
C TRP A 437 14.49 -0.77 10.69
N ALA A 438 14.33 -0.36 9.43
CA ALA A 438 13.03 -0.07 8.85
C ALA A 438 12.92 -0.58 7.41
N GLN A 439 11.69 -0.86 7.04
CA GLN A 439 11.32 -1.29 5.70
C GLN A 439 11.18 -0.07 4.78
N ARG A 440 11.90 -0.06 3.66
CA ARG A 440 11.84 1.00 2.67
C ARG A 440 11.35 0.48 1.34
N PHE A 441 10.31 1.14 0.82
CA PHE A 441 9.88 1.03 -0.57
C PHE A 441 10.06 2.38 -1.23
N LEU A 442 10.54 2.39 -2.47
CA LEU A 442 10.56 3.62 -3.27
C LEU A 442 9.14 3.96 -3.68
N ARG A 443 8.80 5.25 -3.66
CA ARG A 443 7.51 5.70 -4.21
C ARG A 443 7.58 5.77 -5.74
N PRO A 444 6.46 5.59 -6.44
CA PRO A 444 6.41 5.82 -7.88
C PRO A 444 7.00 7.20 -8.25
N GLY A 445 8.06 7.20 -9.05
CA GLY A 445 8.76 8.41 -9.50
C GLY A 445 9.82 8.96 -8.54
N GLU A 446 10.14 8.28 -7.43
CA GLU A 446 11.28 8.64 -6.55
C GLU A 446 12.64 8.33 -7.21
N ALA A 447 12.73 7.21 -7.94
CA ALA A 447 13.90 6.85 -8.73
C ALA A 447 13.70 7.16 -10.23
N THR A 448 14.81 7.35 -10.94
CA THR A 448 14.80 7.40 -12.41
C THR A 448 14.51 6.00 -12.98
N LEU A 449 13.69 5.91 -14.03
CA LEU A 449 13.35 4.65 -14.70
C LEU A 449 14.46 4.13 -15.64
N GLU A 450 15.69 4.64 -15.51
CA GLU A 450 16.80 4.23 -16.36
C GLU A 450 17.32 2.84 -15.97
N THR A 451 17.77 2.08 -16.97
CA THR A 451 18.12 0.66 -16.84
C THR A 451 19.32 0.39 -15.93
N ASN A 452 20.18 1.40 -15.68
CA ASN A 452 21.48 1.23 -15.00
C ASN A 452 21.42 1.34 -13.46
N GLY A 453 20.23 1.44 -12.85
CA GLY A 453 20.12 1.49 -11.40
C GLY A 453 20.49 0.15 -10.74
N MET A 454 21.35 0.18 -9.72
CA MET A 454 21.73 -1.01 -8.94
C MET A 454 20.73 -1.30 -7.82
N LEU A 455 20.43 -2.58 -7.60
CA LEU A 455 19.72 -3.05 -6.41
C LEU A 455 20.54 -2.69 -5.16
N PRO A 456 19.96 -2.02 -4.14
CA PRO A 456 20.70 -1.68 -2.93
C PRO A 456 21.19 -2.93 -2.21
N SER A 457 22.42 -2.94 -1.73
CA SER A 457 22.93 -4.03 -0.90
C SER A 457 22.19 -4.08 0.44
N ALA A 458 21.23 -4.99 0.59
CA ALA A 458 20.46 -5.21 1.81
C ALA A 458 20.52 -6.67 2.28
N THR A 459 20.23 -6.91 3.56
CA THR A 459 20.11 -8.26 4.13
C THR A 459 18.86 -8.96 3.61
N HIS A 460 17.76 -8.21 3.56
CA HIS A 460 16.46 -8.67 3.13
C HIS A 460 15.84 -7.71 2.12
N TYR A 461 15.12 -8.29 1.16
CA TYR A 461 14.27 -7.62 0.19
C TYR A 461 12.83 -8.03 0.41
N LEU A 462 11.91 -7.10 0.14
CA LEU A 462 10.51 -7.22 0.53
C LEU A 462 9.64 -7.06 -0.71
N VAL A 463 8.82 -8.06 -1.02
CA VAL A 463 7.86 -7.96 -2.12
C VAL A 463 6.69 -7.08 -1.66
N HIS A 464 6.31 -6.09 -2.47
CA HIS A 464 5.28 -5.14 -2.09
C HIS A 464 3.90 -5.84 -1.92
N PRO A 465 3.12 -5.54 -0.86
CA PRO A 465 1.85 -6.24 -0.58
C PRO A 465 0.80 -6.17 -1.70
N VAL A 466 0.84 -5.12 -2.52
CA VAL A 466 0.00 -4.99 -3.73
C VAL A 466 0.11 -6.19 -4.68
N LEU A 467 1.25 -6.91 -4.68
CA LEU A 467 1.49 -8.09 -5.52
C LEU A 467 1.06 -9.41 -4.85
N SER A 468 0.69 -9.41 -3.58
CA SER A 468 0.51 -10.65 -2.82
C SER A 468 -0.56 -11.57 -3.42
N ASP A 469 -1.72 -11.03 -3.82
CA ASP A 469 -2.78 -11.83 -4.44
C ASP A 469 -2.45 -12.20 -5.90
N VAL A 470 -1.75 -11.32 -6.62
CA VAL A 470 -1.27 -11.61 -7.99
C VAL A 470 -0.35 -12.82 -7.99
N ILE A 471 0.62 -12.85 -7.07
CA ILE A 471 1.57 -13.97 -6.94
C ILE A 471 0.87 -15.20 -6.36
N GLY A 472 0.05 -15.03 -5.32
CA GLY A 472 -0.62 -16.15 -4.64
C GLY A 472 -1.51 -17.00 -5.56
N ARG A 473 -2.12 -16.39 -6.58
CA ARG A 473 -2.94 -17.09 -7.58
C ARG A 473 -2.12 -18.01 -8.50
N ILE A 474 -0.88 -17.62 -8.82
CA ILE A 474 0.00 -18.38 -9.74
C ILE A 474 1.03 -19.24 -9.00
N ASN A 475 1.33 -18.91 -7.74
CA ASN A 475 2.24 -19.62 -6.87
C ASN A 475 1.64 -19.74 -5.46
N PRO A 476 0.81 -20.76 -5.20
CA PRO A 476 0.24 -20.97 -3.86
C PRO A 476 1.27 -21.21 -2.76
N ALA A 477 2.47 -21.72 -3.10
CA ALA A 477 3.54 -21.94 -2.14
C ALA A 477 4.09 -20.62 -1.57
N TYR A 478 4.05 -19.54 -2.33
CA TYR A 478 4.39 -18.19 -1.85
C TYR A 478 3.58 -17.78 -0.61
N LEU A 479 2.29 -18.13 -0.57
CA LEU A 479 1.39 -17.80 0.55
C LEU A 479 1.72 -18.58 1.83
N GLN A 480 2.36 -19.76 1.70
CA GLN A 480 2.74 -20.60 2.84
C GLN A 480 3.97 -20.05 3.57
N ARG A 481 4.79 -19.26 2.88
CA ARG A 481 6.02 -18.66 3.41
C ARG A 481 5.85 -17.17 3.74
N PHE A 482 4.66 -16.79 4.19
CA PHE A 482 4.47 -15.46 4.76
C PHE A 482 5.23 -15.35 6.07
N ASP A 483 5.98 -14.25 6.22
CA ASP A 483 6.68 -13.92 7.45
C ASP A 483 5.68 -13.78 8.60
N ARG A 484 6.03 -14.39 9.74
CA ARG A 484 5.19 -14.43 10.95
C ARG A 484 5.62 -13.41 12.00
N VAL A 485 6.65 -12.61 11.72
CA VAL A 485 7.23 -11.63 12.64
C VAL A 485 6.99 -10.19 12.16
N ASN A 486 7.11 -9.96 10.85
CA ASN A 486 7.09 -8.63 10.26
C ASN A 486 5.92 -8.49 9.28
N ILE A 487 5.04 -7.54 9.55
CA ILE A 487 4.07 -7.06 8.57
C ILE A 487 4.82 -6.24 7.52
N VAL A 488 4.76 -6.65 6.25
CA VAL A 488 5.41 -5.92 5.17
C VAL A 488 4.65 -4.65 4.80
N GLY A 489 5.33 -3.50 4.81
CA GLY A 489 4.76 -2.22 4.42
C GLY A 489 5.73 -1.05 4.54
N TYR A 490 5.39 0.06 3.89
CA TYR A 490 6.25 1.25 3.85
C TYR A 490 6.52 1.84 5.25
N GLY A 491 7.80 2.04 5.58
CA GLY A 491 8.21 2.73 6.80
C GLY A 491 7.98 1.96 8.09
N ARG A 492 7.57 0.69 8.00
CA ARG A 492 7.37 -0.19 9.16
C ARG A 492 8.72 -0.57 9.78
N PRO A 493 8.76 -0.79 11.12
CA PRO A 493 9.94 -1.31 11.77
C PRO A 493 10.29 -2.70 11.23
N TRP A 494 11.56 -3.06 11.32
CA TRP A 494 12.06 -4.38 10.98
C TRP A 494 12.59 -5.08 12.24
N ARG A 495 12.10 -6.29 12.49
CA ARG A 495 12.54 -7.17 13.58
C ARG A 495 13.33 -8.32 13.00
N GLU A 496 14.58 -8.50 13.42
CA GLU A 496 15.37 -9.66 13.01
C GLU A 496 14.79 -10.95 13.61
N ILE A 497 14.78 -12.01 12.82
CA ILE A 497 14.24 -13.31 13.24
C ILE A 497 14.98 -13.81 14.49
N ASP A 498 16.31 -13.65 14.57
CA ASP A 498 17.11 -14.07 15.74
C ASP A 498 16.79 -13.28 17.02
N SER A 499 16.47 -11.99 16.88
CA SER A 499 15.96 -11.17 18.00
C SER A 499 14.52 -11.52 18.39
N ALA A 500 13.73 -12.08 17.48
CA ALA A 500 12.37 -12.56 17.75
C ALA A 500 12.34 -13.99 18.36
N VAL A 501 13.33 -14.85 18.06
CA VAL A 501 13.49 -16.17 18.72
C VAL A 501 13.88 -16.03 20.20
N SER A 502 14.47 -14.90 20.58
CA SER A 502 14.75 -14.54 21.97
C SER A 502 13.64 -13.71 22.64
N ALA A 503 12.65 -13.26 21.88
CA ALA A 503 11.55 -12.47 22.41
C ALA A 503 10.50 -13.39 23.01
N VAL A 504 10.38 -13.35 24.33
CA VAL A 504 9.25 -13.94 25.04
C VAL A 504 7.97 -13.27 24.55
N SER A 505 7.14 -14.01 23.84
CA SER A 505 5.84 -13.52 23.37
C SER A 505 4.78 -13.82 24.42
N THR A 506 3.96 -12.83 24.76
CA THR A 506 2.88 -12.97 25.76
C THR A 506 1.55 -13.04 25.04
N HIS A 507 0.81 -14.12 25.27
CA HIS A 507 -0.50 -14.36 24.66
C HIS A 507 -1.48 -14.84 25.74
N SER A 508 -2.77 -14.56 25.60
CA SER A 508 -3.78 -15.10 26.51
C SER A 508 -4.30 -16.44 25.99
N PHE A 509 -4.15 -17.50 26.78
CA PHE A 509 -4.64 -18.85 26.45
C PHE A 509 -5.47 -19.43 27.58
N CYS A 510 -6.29 -20.42 27.22
CA CYS A 510 -6.80 -21.39 28.17
C CYS A 510 -5.71 -22.43 28.47
N VAL A 511 -5.40 -22.63 29.74
CA VAL A 511 -4.34 -23.53 30.23
C VAL A 511 -4.97 -24.69 31.00
N LEU A 512 -4.57 -25.91 30.65
CA LEU A 512 -4.86 -27.14 31.35
C LEU A 512 -3.59 -27.64 32.01
N LYS A 513 -3.66 -27.80 33.33
CA LYS A 513 -2.66 -28.52 34.12
C LYS A 513 -3.32 -29.79 34.68
N ALA A 514 -2.67 -30.94 34.50
CA ALA A 514 -3.13 -32.16 35.13
C ALA A 514 -1.98 -32.96 35.73
N ASP A 515 -2.29 -33.79 36.73
CA ASP A 515 -1.37 -34.71 37.39
C ASP A 515 -2.08 -36.02 37.77
N VAL A 516 -1.33 -37.14 37.74
CA VAL A 516 -1.84 -38.45 38.18
C VAL A 516 -1.77 -38.57 39.70
N TYR A 517 -2.94 -38.65 40.33
CA TYR A 517 -3.04 -38.82 41.78
C TYR A 517 -2.39 -40.14 42.22
N GLY A 518 -1.51 -40.05 43.23
CA GLY A 518 -0.86 -41.23 43.82
C GLY A 518 0.20 -41.89 42.93
N PHE A 519 0.70 -41.20 41.90
CA PHE A 519 1.67 -41.76 40.94
C PHE A 519 2.94 -42.31 41.60
N GLY A 520 3.42 -41.67 42.67
CA GLY A 520 4.55 -42.17 43.46
C GLY A 520 4.34 -43.61 43.96
N GLY A 521 3.12 -43.97 44.36
CA GLY A 521 2.79 -45.34 44.78
C GLY A 521 2.85 -46.34 43.63
N LEU A 522 2.42 -45.93 42.42
CA LEU A 522 2.50 -46.75 41.21
C LEU A 522 3.95 -47.02 40.80
N MET A 523 4.84 -46.02 40.94
CA MET A 523 6.27 -46.20 40.68
C MET A 523 6.92 -47.20 41.65
N HIS A 524 6.61 -47.11 42.95
CA HIS A 524 7.13 -48.06 43.94
C HIS A 524 6.66 -49.50 43.66
N ALA A 525 5.44 -49.66 43.14
CA ALA A 525 4.88 -50.94 42.73
C ALA A 525 5.31 -51.39 41.31
N ARG A 526 6.12 -50.60 40.59
CA ARG A 526 6.50 -50.82 39.17
C ARG A 526 5.30 -51.02 38.23
N ALA A 527 4.19 -50.36 38.50
CA ALA A 527 2.95 -50.41 37.73
C ALA A 527 2.68 -49.12 36.91
N ASP A 528 3.64 -48.20 36.88
CA ASP A 528 3.55 -46.86 36.27
C ASP A 528 3.70 -46.85 34.74
N GLY A 529 4.38 -47.85 34.17
CA GLY A 529 4.67 -47.92 32.73
C GLY A 529 3.44 -47.77 31.81
N PRO A 530 2.37 -48.59 32.00
CA PRO A 530 1.14 -48.46 31.21
C PRO A 530 0.44 -47.11 31.38
N VAL A 531 0.52 -46.49 32.56
CA VAL A 531 -0.10 -45.18 32.85
C VAL A 531 0.63 -44.07 32.11
N ARG A 532 1.97 -44.07 32.12
CA ARG A 532 2.79 -43.10 31.35
C ARG A 532 2.48 -43.16 29.86
N GLN A 533 2.43 -44.37 29.31
CA GLN A 533 2.15 -44.58 27.89
C GLN A 533 0.75 -44.09 27.51
N ALA A 534 -0.27 -44.45 28.30
CA ALA A 534 -1.63 -43.99 28.05
C ALA A 534 -1.76 -42.47 28.14
N LEU A 535 -1.06 -41.83 29.08
CA LEU A 535 -1.02 -40.38 29.23
C LEU A 535 -0.41 -39.70 27.99
N GLU A 536 0.74 -40.18 27.52
CA GLU A 536 1.42 -39.67 26.34
C GLU A 536 0.60 -39.86 25.06
N ASP A 537 -0.01 -41.03 24.88
CA ASP A 537 -0.86 -41.35 23.72
C ASP A 537 -2.14 -40.50 23.72
N ALA A 538 -2.78 -40.32 24.89
CA ALA A 538 -3.98 -39.50 25.03
C ALA A 538 -3.69 -38.02 24.74
N VAL A 539 -2.60 -37.46 25.27
CA VAL A 539 -2.19 -36.08 24.96
C VAL A 539 -1.94 -35.94 23.46
N ARG A 540 -1.11 -36.82 22.87
CA ARG A 540 -0.80 -36.77 21.43
C ARG A 540 -2.05 -36.87 20.53
N ARG A 541 -3.07 -37.63 20.95
CA ARG A 541 -4.31 -37.82 20.20
C ARG A 541 -5.24 -36.62 20.30
N TRP A 542 -5.46 -36.10 21.51
CA TRP A 542 -6.53 -35.15 21.81
C TRP A 542 -6.09 -33.69 21.88
N SER A 543 -4.79 -33.40 21.86
CA SER A 543 -4.27 -32.02 21.89
C SER A 543 -3.96 -31.45 20.50
N ARG A 544 -4.54 -32.00 19.42
CA ARG A 544 -4.33 -31.49 18.06
C ARG A 544 -4.90 -30.08 17.93
N GLY A 545 -4.08 -29.13 17.50
CA GLY A 545 -4.45 -27.71 17.41
C GLY A 545 -4.14 -26.89 18.68
N ALA A 546 -3.64 -27.51 19.75
CA ALA A 546 -3.11 -26.78 20.89
C ALA A 546 -1.86 -25.98 20.54
N ALA A 547 -1.75 -24.78 21.09
CA ALA A 547 -0.55 -23.95 20.98
C ALA A 547 0.65 -24.65 21.63
N VAL A 548 0.40 -25.31 22.78
CA VAL A 548 1.39 -26.11 23.51
C VAL A 548 0.69 -27.36 24.05
N ALA A 549 1.36 -28.52 23.96
CA ALA A 549 0.93 -29.74 24.63
C ALA A 549 2.16 -30.55 25.03
N GLN A 550 2.34 -30.76 26.33
CA GLN A 550 3.54 -31.40 26.88
C GLN A 550 3.18 -32.33 28.04
N THR A 551 3.90 -33.45 28.11
CA THR A 551 3.96 -34.33 29.29
C THR A 551 5.29 -34.10 30.00
N ALA A 552 5.28 -34.06 31.33
CA ALA A 552 6.46 -33.87 32.16
C ALA A 552 6.50 -34.95 33.25
N ALA A 553 7.70 -35.47 33.55
CA ALA A 553 7.97 -36.52 34.55
C ALA A 553 7.16 -37.84 34.41
N GLY A 554 6.35 -37.96 33.36
CA GLY A 554 5.52 -39.12 33.01
C GLY A 554 4.14 -39.13 33.68
N ASP A 555 3.86 -38.22 34.61
CA ASP A 555 2.61 -38.15 35.38
C ASP A 555 1.88 -36.82 35.27
N SER A 556 2.49 -35.83 34.63
CA SER A 556 2.02 -34.46 34.61
C SER A 556 1.78 -33.97 33.18
N ILE A 557 0.70 -33.24 32.96
CA ILE A 557 0.31 -32.66 31.66
C ILE A 557 0.26 -31.14 31.76
N LEU A 558 0.69 -30.46 30.69
CA LEU A 558 0.44 -29.04 30.45
C LEU A 558 -0.04 -28.85 29.00
N ILE A 559 -1.23 -28.26 28.82
CA ILE A 559 -1.78 -27.93 27.49
C ILE A 559 -2.25 -26.48 27.48
N ALA A 560 -1.92 -25.73 26.43
CA ALA A 560 -2.42 -24.37 26.20
C ALA A 560 -3.20 -24.31 24.87
N HIS A 561 -4.41 -23.77 24.89
CA HIS A 561 -5.33 -23.75 23.76
C HIS A 561 -6.16 -22.45 23.73
N ASP A 562 -6.53 -21.95 22.55
CA ASP A 562 -7.32 -20.72 22.38
C ASP A 562 -8.81 -20.90 22.68
N ASP A 563 -9.29 -22.13 22.56
CA ASP A 563 -10.70 -22.47 22.75
C ASP A 563 -10.95 -23.18 24.11
N PRO A 564 -11.74 -22.58 25.01
CA PRO A 564 -12.08 -23.18 26.31
C PRO A 564 -12.96 -24.43 26.19
N VAL A 565 -13.83 -24.51 25.18
CA VAL A 565 -14.71 -25.66 24.96
C VAL A 565 -13.90 -26.87 24.50
N VAL A 566 -13.00 -26.66 23.55
CA VAL A 566 -12.09 -27.72 23.07
C VAL A 566 -11.18 -28.17 24.21
N LEU A 567 -10.62 -27.24 25.00
CA LEU A 567 -9.74 -27.61 26.11
C LEU A 567 -10.45 -28.43 27.19
N ALA A 568 -11.71 -28.08 27.53
CA ALA A 568 -12.53 -28.87 28.45
C ALA A 568 -12.86 -30.27 27.90
N GLN A 569 -13.12 -30.39 26.59
CA GLN A 569 -13.30 -31.68 25.91
C GLN A 569 -12.01 -32.51 25.93
N THR A 570 -10.87 -31.91 25.61
CA THR A 570 -9.55 -32.54 25.68
C THR A 570 -9.26 -33.05 27.09
N ALA A 571 -9.55 -32.25 28.14
CA ALA A 571 -9.41 -32.67 29.53
C ALA A 571 -10.21 -33.95 29.83
N ARG A 572 -11.48 -33.99 29.39
CA ARG A 572 -12.36 -35.13 29.62
C ARG A 572 -11.90 -36.38 28.87
N HIS A 573 -11.55 -36.25 27.61
CA HIS A 573 -11.08 -37.38 26.81
C HIS A 573 -9.77 -37.98 27.35
N ILE A 574 -8.82 -37.15 27.76
CA ILE A 574 -7.59 -37.62 28.40
C ILE A 574 -7.91 -38.38 29.69
N MET A 575 -8.81 -37.84 30.51
CA MET A 575 -9.23 -38.49 31.74
C MET A 575 -9.90 -39.85 31.50
N ASP A 576 -10.81 -39.94 30.54
CA ASP A 576 -11.51 -41.19 30.19
C ASP A 576 -10.56 -42.26 29.65
N GLU A 577 -9.53 -41.90 28.88
CA GLU A 577 -8.53 -42.86 28.39
C GLU A 577 -7.60 -43.34 29.50
N VAL A 578 -7.12 -42.44 30.35
CA VAL A 578 -6.22 -42.79 31.46
C VAL A 578 -6.93 -43.71 32.48
N TYR A 579 -8.24 -43.55 32.68
CA TYR A 579 -9.01 -44.34 33.65
C TYR A 579 -9.22 -45.79 33.23
N GLN A 580 -9.05 -46.10 31.94
CA GLN A 580 -9.17 -47.46 31.40
C GLN A 580 -7.91 -48.31 31.66
N VAL A 581 -6.83 -47.70 32.16
CA VAL A 581 -5.57 -48.39 32.44
C VAL A 581 -5.66 -49.21 33.73
N THR A 582 -4.99 -50.37 33.74
CA THR A 582 -4.83 -51.22 34.91
C THR A 582 -4.28 -50.42 36.10
N GLY A 583 -4.99 -50.48 37.24
CA GLY A 583 -4.69 -49.66 38.42
C GLY A 583 -5.62 -48.47 38.62
N GLN A 584 -6.53 -48.19 37.68
CA GLN A 584 -7.55 -47.13 37.75
C GLN A 584 -6.98 -45.78 38.23
N PRO A 585 -5.94 -45.26 37.56
CA PRO A 585 -5.32 -44.00 37.96
C PRO A 585 -6.32 -42.85 37.82
N LEU A 586 -6.41 -41.99 38.84
CA LEU A 586 -7.25 -40.80 38.80
C LEU A 586 -6.42 -39.57 38.47
N LEU A 587 -6.94 -38.71 37.60
CA LEU A 587 -6.36 -37.41 37.29
C LEU A 587 -6.98 -36.33 38.16
N ARG A 588 -6.15 -35.34 38.50
CA ARG A 588 -6.57 -34.03 38.98
C ARG A 588 -6.33 -33.04 37.86
N VAL A 589 -7.36 -32.33 37.40
CA VAL A 589 -7.25 -31.40 36.27
C VAL A 589 -7.68 -30.00 36.69
N ALA A 590 -6.81 -29.02 36.48
CA ALA A 590 -7.08 -27.61 36.70
C ALA A 590 -7.07 -26.84 35.37
N LEU A 591 -8.10 -26.01 35.15
CA LEU A 591 -8.25 -25.14 34.00
C LEU A 591 -8.22 -23.66 34.41
N HIS A 592 -7.50 -22.84 33.66
CA HIS A 592 -7.43 -21.41 33.88
C HIS A 592 -7.28 -20.65 32.56
N TYR A 593 -7.59 -19.36 32.56
CA TYR A 593 -7.41 -18.49 31.40
C TYR A 593 -6.61 -17.25 31.80
N GLY A 594 -5.61 -16.91 31.00
CA GLY A 594 -4.81 -15.72 31.19
C GLY A 594 -3.51 -15.73 30.40
N GLU A 595 -2.59 -14.85 30.78
CA GLU A 595 -1.33 -14.67 30.06
C GLU A 595 -0.37 -15.86 30.19
N VAL A 596 0.15 -16.29 29.05
CA VAL A 596 1.17 -17.31 28.87
C VAL A 596 2.32 -16.71 28.07
N GLN A 597 3.52 -16.88 28.60
CA GLN A 597 4.76 -16.48 27.96
C GLN A 597 5.35 -17.66 27.20
N MET A 598 5.47 -17.50 25.88
CA MET A 598 5.99 -18.53 24.98
C MET A 598 7.26 -18.06 24.31
N GLN A 599 8.21 -18.99 24.20
CA GLN A 599 9.40 -18.85 23.39
C GLN A 599 9.33 -19.80 22.20
N PRO A 600 9.58 -19.34 20.97
CA PRO A 600 9.70 -20.23 19.81
C PRO A 600 10.85 -21.21 20.03
N SER A 601 10.63 -22.50 19.77
CA SER A 601 11.73 -23.48 19.81
C SER A 601 12.49 -23.48 18.48
N VAL A 602 13.78 -23.80 18.54
CA VAL A 602 14.65 -23.91 17.36
C VAL A 602 14.31 -25.20 16.59
N GLY A 603 13.98 -25.10 15.30
CA GLY A 603 13.66 -26.24 14.42
C GLY A 603 12.17 -26.65 14.42
N ASP A 604 11.87 -27.90 14.01
CA ASP A 604 10.52 -28.51 13.93
C ASP A 604 9.86 -28.80 15.31
N SER A 605 10.32 -28.12 16.35
CA SER A 605 9.89 -28.35 17.73
C SER A 605 8.72 -27.43 18.10
N SER A 606 7.74 -27.94 18.84
CA SER A 606 6.64 -27.12 19.38
C SER A 606 7.17 -25.98 20.25
N PRO A 607 6.49 -24.81 20.30
CA PRO A 607 6.90 -23.68 21.14
C PRO A 607 7.00 -24.09 22.61
N MET A 608 7.98 -23.52 23.32
CA MET A 608 8.22 -23.79 24.73
C MET A 608 7.54 -22.74 25.59
N VAL A 609 6.81 -23.20 26.61
CA VAL A 609 6.32 -22.34 27.68
C VAL A 609 7.49 -21.94 28.57
N VAL A 610 7.73 -20.65 28.70
CA VAL A 610 8.80 -20.09 29.55
C VAL A 610 8.27 -19.38 30.79
N GLY A 611 6.97 -19.09 30.86
CA GLY A 611 6.33 -18.46 32.01
C GLY A 611 4.87 -18.10 31.78
N GLY A 612 4.33 -17.24 32.64
CA GLY A 612 2.97 -16.71 32.53
C GLY A 612 2.12 -16.99 33.78
N ASP A 613 1.35 -16.00 34.18
CA ASP A 613 0.48 -16.07 35.36
C ASP A 613 -0.54 -17.19 35.22
N ALA A 614 -0.97 -17.50 33.98
CA ALA A 614 -1.96 -18.53 33.77
C ALA A 614 -1.47 -19.94 34.11
N ILE A 615 -0.23 -20.25 33.74
CA ILE A 615 0.41 -21.54 34.06
C ILE A 615 0.70 -21.63 35.55
N LEU A 616 1.17 -20.53 36.16
CA LEU A 616 1.41 -20.46 37.59
C LEU A 616 0.10 -20.73 38.37
N CYS A 617 -0.99 -20.09 37.96
CA CYS A 617 -2.30 -20.27 38.58
C CYS A 617 -2.82 -21.71 38.40
N ALA A 618 -2.83 -22.24 37.17
CA ALA A 618 -3.28 -23.62 36.93
C ALA A 618 -2.46 -24.66 37.70
N THR A 619 -1.13 -24.48 37.77
CA THR A 619 -0.22 -25.34 38.54
C THR A 619 -0.46 -25.28 40.05
N ARG A 620 -0.91 -24.15 40.54
CA ARG A 620 -1.25 -23.96 41.96
C ARG A 620 -2.65 -24.47 42.29
N VAL A 621 -3.58 -24.45 41.35
CA VAL A 621 -4.95 -24.99 41.54
C VAL A 621 -4.96 -26.51 41.50
N GLU A 622 -4.18 -27.15 40.62
CA GLU A 622 -4.17 -28.62 40.42
C GLU A 622 -4.08 -29.42 41.73
N PRO A 623 -3.21 -29.10 42.70
CA PRO A 623 -3.11 -29.86 43.94
C PRO A 623 -4.37 -29.87 44.80
N HIS A 624 -5.21 -28.83 44.68
CA HIS A 624 -6.47 -28.71 45.41
C HIS A 624 -7.62 -29.49 44.75
N VAL A 625 -7.47 -29.86 43.48
CA VAL A 625 -8.52 -30.57 42.74
C VAL A 625 -8.72 -31.96 43.33
N SER A 626 -9.98 -32.34 43.52
CA SER A 626 -10.29 -33.69 43.99
C SER A 626 -9.93 -34.73 42.90
N PRO A 627 -9.31 -35.87 43.26
CA PRO A 627 -9.03 -36.94 42.28
C PRO A 627 -10.31 -37.35 41.57
N GLY A 628 -10.29 -37.46 40.25
CA GLY A 628 -11.52 -37.74 39.49
C GLY A 628 -12.13 -36.54 38.78
N GLN A 629 -11.66 -35.32 39.07
CA GLN A 629 -12.40 -34.10 38.75
C GLN A 629 -11.60 -33.11 37.90
N ILE A 630 -12.37 -32.27 37.20
CA ILE A 630 -11.89 -31.13 36.44
C ILE A 630 -12.41 -29.87 37.12
N TRP A 631 -11.51 -29.06 37.65
CA TRP A 631 -11.86 -27.76 38.23
C TRP A 631 -11.33 -26.63 37.37
N ALA A 632 -12.06 -25.52 37.36
CA ALA A 632 -11.70 -24.30 36.67
C ALA A 632 -11.77 -23.10 37.60
N THR A 633 -10.99 -22.10 37.26
CA THR A 633 -11.06 -20.77 37.87
C THR A 633 -12.22 -19.94 37.32
N GLU A 634 -12.55 -18.84 37.99
CA GLU A 634 -13.56 -17.88 37.52
C GLU A 634 -13.23 -17.33 36.13
N GLU A 635 -11.97 -17.04 35.85
CA GLU A 635 -11.51 -16.48 34.57
C GLU A 635 -11.79 -17.46 33.42
N PHE A 636 -11.50 -18.75 33.61
CA PHE A 636 -11.83 -19.77 32.62
C PHE A 636 -13.35 -19.96 32.46
N ARG A 637 -14.12 -19.87 33.56
CA ARG A 637 -15.58 -19.97 33.51
C ARG A 637 -16.19 -18.85 32.66
N GLN A 638 -15.68 -17.62 32.78
CA GLN A 638 -16.15 -16.47 32.00
C GLN A 638 -15.88 -16.67 30.51
N GLU A 639 -14.69 -17.14 30.14
CA GLU A 639 -14.37 -17.47 28.74
C GLU A 639 -15.21 -18.61 28.19
N LEU A 640 -15.44 -19.66 28.99
CA LEU A 640 -16.29 -20.78 28.59
C LEU A 640 -17.76 -20.32 28.35
N ALA A 641 -18.27 -19.37 29.15
CA ALA A 641 -19.63 -18.86 29.02
C ALA A 641 -19.86 -17.98 27.78
N GLN A 642 -18.80 -17.44 27.18
CA GLN A 642 -18.88 -16.68 25.93
C GLN A 642 -19.12 -17.57 24.70
N LYS A 643 -18.93 -18.89 24.83
CA LYS A 643 -19.09 -19.85 23.74
C LYS A 643 -20.27 -20.80 23.98
N PRO A 644 -21.05 -21.17 22.94
CA PRO A 644 -22.08 -22.18 23.07
C PRO A 644 -21.47 -23.52 23.50
N SER A 645 -21.83 -24.03 24.67
CA SER A 645 -21.33 -25.31 25.16
C SER A 645 -22.35 -26.01 26.06
N LEU A 646 -22.21 -27.35 26.19
CA LEU A 646 -23.05 -28.16 27.07
C LEU A 646 -22.48 -28.24 28.51
N TRP A 647 -21.28 -27.72 28.72
CA TRP A 647 -20.58 -27.78 30.00
C TRP A 647 -21.29 -26.96 31.08
N ARG A 648 -21.47 -27.57 32.25
CA ARG A 648 -21.99 -26.93 33.45
C ARG A 648 -20.86 -26.64 34.42
N THR A 649 -21.00 -25.55 35.16
CA THR A 649 -20.04 -25.16 36.21
C THR A 649 -20.74 -25.06 37.56
N THR A 650 -20.20 -25.75 38.55
CA THR A 650 -20.71 -25.77 39.93
C THR A 650 -19.66 -25.19 40.87
N HIS A 651 -20.01 -24.18 41.65
CA HIS A 651 -19.06 -23.55 42.59
C HIS A 651 -18.55 -24.54 43.64
N VAL A 652 -17.24 -24.50 43.91
CA VAL A 652 -16.57 -25.35 44.91
C VAL A 652 -16.27 -24.51 46.15
N MET A 653 -16.69 -24.97 47.31
CA MET A 653 -16.38 -24.33 48.60
C MET A 653 -15.08 -24.90 49.19
N THR A 654 -14.33 -24.09 49.94
CA THR A 654 -13.18 -24.62 50.68
C THR A 654 -13.64 -25.60 51.78
N PRO A 655 -12.75 -26.46 52.30
CA PRO A 655 -13.05 -27.32 53.44
C PRO A 655 -13.51 -26.55 54.69
N GLU A 656 -13.14 -25.27 54.81
CA GLU A 656 -13.51 -24.35 55.89
C GLU A 656 -14.80 -23.55 55.60
N GLY A 657 -15.43 -23.76 54.44
CA GLY A 657 -16.66 -23.07 54.04
C GLY A 657 -16.47 -21.68 53.43
N ASN A 658 -15.24 -21.31 53.05
CA ASN A 658 -14.94 -20.03 52.38
C ASN A 658 -15.20 -20.10 50.86
N GLU A 659 -15.47 -18.94 50.25
CA GLU A 659 -15.71 -18.82 48.80
C GLU A 659 -14.44 -18.84 47.94
N ARG A 660 -13.26 -18.62 48.54
CA ARG A 660 -11.99 -18.49 47.80
C ARG A 660 -10.95 -19.43 48.39
N PHE A 661 -10.19 -20.06 47.51
CA PHE A 661 -9.03 -20.89 47.84
C PHE A 661 -7.77 -20.01 47.79
N ASN A 662 -6.95 -20.03 48.83
CA ASN A 662 -5.58 -19.54 48.73
C ASN A 662 -4.72 -20.66 48.15
N VAL A 663 -4.33 -20.53 46.90
CA VAL A 663 -3.55 -21.55 46.17
C VAL A 663 -2.04 -21.28 46.24
N LYS A 664 -1.61 -20.46 47.19
CA LYS A 664 -0.19 -20.24 47.48
C LYS A 664 0.47 -21.54 47.95
N LYS A 665 1.72 -21.75 47.51
CA LYS A 665 2.53 -22.89 47.96
C LYS A 665 2.97 -22.71 49.42
N GLU A 666 2.65 -23.68 50.27
CA GLU A 666 3.04 -23.68 51.67
C GLU A 666 4.57 -23.59 51.83
N GLY A 667 5.03 -22.78 52.78
CA GLY A 667 6.46 -22.61 53.09
C GLY A 667 7.25 -21.67 52.16
N ARG A 668 6.60 -20.91 51.27
CA ARG A 668 7.26 -19.88 50.42
C ARG A 668 6.86 -18.46 50.79
N SER A 669 7.78 -17.51 50.61
CA SER A 669 7.61 -16.06 50.87
C SER A 669 6.79 -15.31 49.80
N GLU A 670 6.02 -16.03 48.98
CA GLU A 670 5.23 -15.48 47.88
C GLU A 670 3.93 -14.82 48.39
N PRO A 671 3.34 -13.85 47.68
CA PRO A 671 2.05 -13.25 48.07
C PRO A 671 0.92 -14.28 48.00
N ASP A 672 -0.13 -14.08 48.79
CA ASP A 672 -1.33 -14.92 48.75
C ASP A 672 -2.02 -14.82 47.39
N LEU A 673 -2.47 -15.96 46.86
CA LEU A 673 -3.18 -16.04 45.58
C LEU A 673 -4.56 -16.64 45.81
N TRP A 674 -5.57 -15.78 45.88
CA TRP A 674 -6.94 -16.18 46.18
C TRP A 674 -7.76 -16.35 44.90
N VAL A 675 -8.31 -17.54 44.67
CA VAL A 675 -9.10 -17.87 43.48
C VAL A 675 -10.46 -18.47 43.85
N ARG A 676 -11.47 -18.23 43.01
CA ARG A 676 -12.76 -18.96 43.07
C ARG A 676 -12.69 -20.15 42.14
N LEU A 677 -13.13 -21.32 42.61
CA LEU A 677 -13.03 -22.57 41.87
C LEU A 677 -14.42 -23.12 41.55
N TYR A 678 -14.52 -23.74 40.38
CA TYR A 678 -15.74 -24.33 39.84
C TYR A 678 -15.43 -25.72 39.32
N ARG A 679 -16.25 -26.70 39.69
CA ARG A 679 -16.21 -28.03 39.07
C ARG A 679 -16.89 -27.95 37.71
N ILE A 680 -16.21 -28.47 36.69
CA ILE A 680 -16.73 -28.58 35.32
C ILE A 680 -17.31 -29.97 35.11
N GLU A 681 -18.52 -30.01 34.58
CA GLU A 681 -19.28 -31.24 34.31
C GLU A 681 -19.88 -31.16 32.91
N PHE A 682 -19.84 -32.26 32.16
CA PHE A 682 -20.46 -32.36 30.85
C PHE A 682 -21.93 -32.75 30.97
#